data_AF-A0A4T0NLC7-F1
#
_entry.id   AF-A0A4T0NLC7-F1
#
_cell.length_a   1.000
_cell.length_b   1.000
_cell.length_c   1.000
_cell.angle_alpha   90.00
_cell.angle_beta   90.00
_cell.angle_gamma   90.00
#
_symmetry.space_group_name_H-M   'P 1'
#
loop_
_entity.id
_entity.type
_entity.pdbx_description
1 polymer ?
#
loop_
_entity_poly.entity_id
_entity_poly.type
_entity_poly.pdbx_seq_one_letter_code
_entity_poly.pdbx_strand_id
1 'polypeptide(L)'
;MEDRWIGLLLAISSSVAIGMSFIITKKGLQDSSNKAGDNYSASDKLLYLKNPIWWAGMATMVVGEVANFAAYTFAPPVLITPLGALSVIFGAILASFLLHERLGPIGRVGCGLCVVGSLVIVIHAPEDKEVESVNDILNYAIQLPFIIYVAIVVIFSAVMIYKFVPKYGKKTPLVYISICSMVGSISVMSIKGFGVALKLTLAGNNQLTHASTYIFGIVVVVCIIIQMNYFNKALDTFSTNVVNPIYYVMFSTATIIASFILFQGFYETPTRDIVSVIAGFLTIFAGVYLLNKSRQIDEDALASKQAMRGTDPRHSISGRLSSAGAGGTMLDPPYERERDYEQFELPTHETQALNTLPERDESDDGMEDYTQKYDVEQENVAEAGDEGKFKTLTNILKKCMSVKDIANIRLSLPASLLYPAEYWNYIGRADTLVDINQHDDPLDRMLAASRFCFAKDLRFVRGGIVKPYNSVMGEHFRCSWPATVPELNEKGEFIPTSDLVNDYDDASGASSRTTTPAPQGPGVAAQDGKNVHAVSRDLRTVAALNNRRSKGKVSFLTEQISHHPPVSAYWYSAPDCQTEIYGVDQVSAKISGTSIKVQPGERNKGLFVNLKDRQEEYHISHPTALVSGILRGLSSIYAVICDSSVIEVNGPNVGDNPLRLIIEYKEESWIGKPRFLVEGVIYHATTEESRTWTKVKQVPRDQVLATLEGTWRTKIYYKKAGEDEQKLLIDLENLDLTPKYVRDLDKQDDLESRKVWEPVTRAILEKDYTEATKAKQVIEQHQRDLANERKRTNAAYQSCYFELDTPDGKPILTENGKRALESELLADFE
;
A
#
# COMPACT_ATOMS: atom_id res chain seq x y z
N MET A 1 -32.32 -41.26 4.76
CA MET A 1 -31.88 -40.42 5.90
C MET A 1 -32.86 -39.27 6.00
N GLU A 2 -33.36 -38.96 7.20
CA GLU A 2 -34.17 -37.74 7.39
C GLU A 2 -33.33 -36.51 7.05
N ASP A 3 -33.94 -35.48 6.46
CA ASP A 3 -33.28 -34.26 5.99
C ASP A 3 -32.41 -33.61 7.08
N ARG A 4 -32.88 -33.64 8.34
CA ARG A 4 -32.15 -33.15 9.51
C ARG A 4 -30.76 -33.77 9.64
N TRP A 5 -30.62 -35.08 9.43
CA TRP A 5 -29.32 -35.76 9.51
C TRP A 5 -28.43 -35.44 8.32
N ILE A 6 -29.00 -35.22 7.14
CA ILE A 6 -28.26 -34.75 5.95
C ILE A 6 -27.68 -33.36 6.23
N GLY A 7 -28.49 -32.44 6.75
CA GLY A 7 -28.04 -31.10 7.11
C GLY A 7 -27.00 -31.11 8.24
N LEU A 8 -27.16 -31.96 9.26
CA LEU A 8 -26.18 -32.12 10.33
C LEU A 8 -24.84 -32.65 9.80
N LEU A 9 -24.86 -33.68 8.94
CA LEU A 9 -23.65 -34.22 8.33
C LEU A 9 -22.97 -33.18 7.43
N LEU A 10 -23.73 -32.40 6.66
CA LEU A 10 -23.21 -31.30 5.85
C LEU A 10 -22.59 -30.19 6.73
N ALA A 11 -23.22 -29.83 7.85
CA ALA A 11 -22.68 -28.84 8.78
C ALA A 11 -21.37 -29.32 9.45
N ILE A 12 -21.32 -30.57 9.91
CA ILE A 12 -20.12 -31.14 10.52
C ILE A 12 -19.00 -31.26 9.49
N SER A 13 -19.29 -31.79 8.29
CA SER A 13 -18.31 -31.91 7.21
C SER A 13 -17.80 -30.55 6.73
N SER A 14 -18.68 -29.54 6.65
CA SER A 14 -18.31 -28.15 6.44
C SER A 14 -17.35 -27.64 7.51
N SER A 15 -17.71 -27.77 8.80
CA SER A 15 -16.86 -27.34 9.90
C SER A 15 -15.50 -28.03 9.89
N VAL A 16 -15.45 -29.32 9.57
CA VAL A 16 -14.21 -30.08 9.39
C VAL A 16 -13.42 -29.52 8.21
N ALA A 17 -14.04 -29.32 7.05
CA ALA A 17 -13.40 -28.78 5.85
C ALA A 17 -12.83 -27.37 6.10
N ILE A 18 -13.60 -26.47 6.68
CA ILE A 18 -13.18 -25.10 7.02
C ILE A 18 -12.03 -25.15 8.05
N GLY A 19 -12.16 -25.94 9.11
CA GLY A 19 -11.08 -26.10 10.11
C GLY A 19 -9.79 -26.67 9.50
N MET A 20 -9.89 -27.71 8.67
CA MET A 20 -8.76 -28.30 7.94
C MET A 20 -8.15 -27.31 6.95
N SER A 21 -8.96 -26.53 6.26
CA SER A 21 -8.51 -25.57 5.25
C SER A 21 -7.48 -24.60 5.82
N PHE A 22 -7.70 -24.08 7.04
CA PHE A 22 -6.77 -23.18 7.70
C PHE A 22 -5.43 -23.86 8.00
N ILE A 23 -5.44 -25.12 8.42
CA ILE A 23 -4.22 -25.86 8.78
C ILE A 23 -3.47 -26.33 7.55
N ILE A 24 -4.17 -26.80 6.53
CA ILE A 24 -3.60 -27.20 5.24
C ILE A 24 -2.99 -25.97 4.56
N THR A 25 -3.68 -24.83 4.57
CA THR A 25 -3.16 -23.55 4.07
C THR A 25 -1.91 -23.15 4.86
N LYS A 26 -1.93 -23.22 6.19
CA LYS A 26 -0.77 -22.93 7.05
C LYS A 26 0.40 -23.89 6.85
N LYS A 27 0.13 -25.19 6.64
CA LYS A 27 1.15 -26.20 6.32
C LYS A 27 1.70 -26.02 4.92
N GLY A 28 0.87 -25.65 3.94
CA GLY A 28 1.31 -25.28 2.59
C GLY A 28 2.17 -24.03 2.59
N LEU A 29 1.90 -23.08 3.51
CA LEU A 29 2.82 -21.99 3.82
C LEU A 29 4.11 -22.58 4.43
N GLN A 30 4.09 -23.25 5.58
CA GLN A 30 5.31 -23.76 6.22
C GLN A 30 6.17 -24.71 5.34
N ASP A 31 5.58 -25.62 4.57
CA ASP A 31 6.28 -26.51 3.63
C ASP A 31 6.99 -25.71 2.52
N SER A 32 6.34 -24.64 2.05
CA SER A 32 6.97 -23.70 1.12
C SER A 32 8.08 -22.88 1.78
N SER A 33 8.06 -22.75 3.11
CA SER A 33 9.09 -22.05 3.90
C SER A 33 10.29 -22.97 4.12
N ASN A 34 10.05 -24.23 4.51
CA ASN A 34 11.07 -25.23 4.79
C ASN A 34 11.83 -25.64 3.52
N LYS A 35 11.13 -25.76 2.38
CA LYS A 35 11.76 -26.02 1.07
C LYS A 35 12.59 -24.84 0.56
N ALA A 36 12.42 -23.65 1.12
CA ALA A 36 13.16 -22.45 0.75
C ALA A 36 14.44 -22.23 1.58
N GLY A 37 14.72 -23.10 2.58
CA GLY A 37 15.84 -22.97 3.52
C GLY A 37 15.58 -21.94 4.64
N ASP A 38 16.28 -22.07 5.78
CA ASP A 38 15.99 -21.38 7.06
C ASP A 38 15.97 -19.84 7.02
N ASN A 39 16.39 -19.22 5.91
CA ASN A 39 16.44 -17.76 5.73
C ASN A 39 15.24 -17.13 5.02
N TYR A 40 14.24 -17.90 4.57
CA TYR A 40 13.05 -17.37 3.86
C TYR A 40 11.73 -17.82 4.49
N SER A 41 10.77 -16.88 4.66
CA SER A 41 9.37 -17.27 4.94
C SER A 41 8.75 -17.82 3.63
N ALA A 42 7.59 -18.46 3.69
CA ALA A 42 6.89 -18.91 2.48
C ALA A 42 6.02 -17.87 1.79
N SER A 43 5.43 -16.99 2.61
CA SER A 43 4.41 -16.01 2.22
C SER A 43 4.99 -15.04 1.23
N ASP A 44 6.05 -14.42 1.65
CA ASP A 44 7.30 -14.49 1.02
C ASP A 44 7.39 -14.64 -0.54
N LYS A 45 7.90 -15.72 -1.16
CA LYS A 45 8.10 -15.73 -2.64
C LYS A 45 6.80 -16.03 -3.40
N LEU A 46 5.65 -15.93 -2.72
CA LEU A 46 4.40 -16.58 -3.10
C LEU A 46 4.65 -18.04 -3.53
N LEU A 47 5.67 -18.71 -2.96
CA LEU A 47 6.01 -20.11 -3.25
C LEU A 47 4.84 -21.02 -2.89
N TYR A 48 4.07 -20.61 -1.89
CA TYR A 48 2.83 -21.26 -1.52
C TYR A 48 1.81 -21.31 -2.67
N LEU A 49 1.78 -20.36 -3.61
CA LEU A 49 0.88 -20.45 -4.78
C LEU A 49 1.31 -21.54 -5.77
N LYS A 50 2.58 -21.96 -5.75
CA LYS A 50 3.05 -23.16 -6.47
C LYS A 50 2.87 -24.42 -5.62
N ASN A 51 2.62 -24.27 -4.33
CA ASN A 51 2.48 -25.39 -3.42
C ASN A 51 1.07 -26.00 -3.58
N PRO A 52 0.98 -27.26 -4.04
CA PRO A 52 -0.31 -27.92 -4.21
C PRO A 52 -1.06 -28.09 -2.88
N ILE A 53 -0.34 -28.15 -1.75
CA ILE A 53 -0.93 -28.24 -0.41
C ILE A 53 -1.68 -26.94 -0.08
N TRP A 54 -1.15 -25.78 -0.45
CA TRP A 54 -1.84 -24.50 -0.20
C TRP A 54 -3.14 -24.36 -1.01
N TRP A 55 -3.11 -24.70 -2.31
CA TRP A 55 -4.31 -24.70 -3.14
C TRP A 55 -5.33 -25.73 -2.68
N ALA A 56 -4.88 -26.88 -2.19
CA ALA A 56 -5.76 -27.84 -1.54
C ALA A 56 -6.44 -27.21 -0.31
N GLY A 57 -5.75 -26.38 0.46
CA GLY A 57 -6.33 -25.58 1.55
C GLY A 57 -7.45 -24.65 1.07
N MET A 58 -7.17 -23.79 0.09
CA MET A 58 -8.18 -22.85 -0.46
C MET A 58 -9.39 -23.56 -1.10
N ALA A 59 -9.15 -24.63 -1.86
CA ALA A 59 -10.24 -25.42 -2.44
C ALA A 59 -11.11 -26.07 -1.34
N THR A 60 -10.49 -26.58 -0.28
CA THR A 60 -11.21 -27.15 0.87
C THR A 60 -12.05 -26.08 1.58
N MET A 61 -11.57 -24.83 1.66
CA MET A 61 -12.34 -23.71 2.22
C MET A 61 -13.62 -23.45 1.41
N VAL A 62 -13.51 -23.35 0.07
CA VAL A 62 -14.66 -23.12 -0.81
C VAL A 62 -15.67 -24.27 -0.71
N VAL A 63 -15.19 -25.51 -0.71
CA VAL A 63 -16.06 -26.70 -0.54
C VAL A 63 -16.76 -26.64 0.83
N GLY A 64 -16.05 -26.26 1.88
CA GLY A 64 -16.61 -26.09 3.22
C GLY A 64 -17.75 -25.06 3.26
N GLU A 65 -17.53 -23.87 2.70
CA GLU A 65 -18.57 -22.82 2.68
C GLU A 65 -19.79 -23.21 1.84
N VAL A 66 -19.61 -23.90 0.71
CA VAL A 66 -20.72 -24.44 -0.10
C VAL A 66 -21.49 -25.51 0.68
N ALA A 67 -20.79 -26.40 1.39
CA ALA A 67 -21.42 -27.39 2.25
C ALA A 67 -22.16 -26.75 3.43
N ASN A 68 -21.64 -25.65 3.99
CA ASN A 68 -22.29 -24.87 5.03
C ASN A 68 -23.63 -24.28 4.54
N PHE A 69 -23.59 -23.67 3.35
CA PHE A 69 -24.79 -23.15 2.69
C PHE A 69 -25.81 -24.25 2.42
N ALA A 70 -25.34 -25.39 1.89
CA ALA A 70 -26.19 -26.55 1.65
C ALA A 70 -26.81 -27.07 2.96
N ALA A 71 -26.07 -27.10 4.06
CA ALA A 71 -26.59 -27.53 5.36
C ALA A 71 -27.86 -26.76 5.76
N TYR A 72 -27.88 -25.43 5.56
CA TYR A 72 -29.04 -24.58 5.87
C TYR A 72 -30.30 -24.91 5.07
N THR A 73 -30.16 -25.65 3.97
CA THR A 73 -31.29 -26.14 3.17
C THR A 73 -31.92 -27.39 3.78
N PHE A 74 -31.15 -28.21 4.50
CA PHE A 74 -31.59 -29.51 4.99
C PHE A 74 -31.82 -29.57 6.50
N ALA A 75 -31.27 -28.62 7.27
CA ALA A 75 -31.43 -28.59 8.72
C ALA A 75 -31.76 -27.19 9.28
N PRO A 76 -32.30 -27.14 10.51
CA PRO A 76 -32.67 -25.89 11.16
C PRO A 76 -31.48 -24.94 11.35
N PRO A 77 -31.64 -23.62 11.10
CA PRO A 77 -30.59 -22.64 11.35
C PRO A 77 -30.13 -22.57 12.82
N VAL A 78 -31.02 -22.87 13.76
CA VAL A 78 -30.73 -22.98 15.21
C VAL A 78 -29.71 -24.08 15.51
N LEU A 79 -29.66 -25.13 14.67
CA LEU A 79 -28.72 -26.22 14.79
C LEU A 79 -27.37 -25.88 14.11
N ILE A 80 -27.42 -25.37 12.88
CA ILE A 80 -26.23 -25.21 12.03
C ILE A 80 -25.35 -24.04 12.48
N THR A 81 -25.95 -22.89 12.81
CA THR A 81 -25.19 -21.67 13.10
C THR A 81 -24.22 -21.84 14.28
N PRO A 82 -24.63 -22.47 15.40
CA PRO A 82 -23.72 -22.73 16.51
C PRO A 82 -22.68 -23.84 16.23
N LEU A 83 -22.96 -24.77 15.29
CA LEU A 83 -22.00 -25.81 14.91
C LEU A 83 -20.80 -25.26 14.12
N GLY A 84 -20.89 -24.02 13.61
CA GLY A 84 -19.76 -23.33 12.99
C GLY A 84 -18.55 -23.20 13.93
N ALA A 85 -18.75 -23.15 15.25
CA ALA A 85 -17.66 -23.15 16.23
C ALA A 85 -16.79 -24.43 16.19
N LEU A 86 -17.34 -25.55 15.70
CA LEU A 86 -16.57 -26.78 15.53
C LEU A 86 -15.39 -26.61 14.57
N SER A 87 -15.50 -25.69 13.59
CA SER A 87 -14.39 -25.39 12.66
C SER A 87 -13.14 -24.88 13.38
N VAL A 88 -13.34 -24.07 14.42
CA VAL A 88 -12.26 -23.55 15.28
C VAL A 88 -11.62 -24.68 16.09
N ILE A 89 -12.43 -25.64 16.58
CA ILE A 89 -11.95 -26.81 17.31
C ILE A 89 -11.13 -27.72 16.39
N PHE A 90 -11.68 -28.09 15.23
CA PHE A 90 -10.98 -28.97 14.27
C PHE A 90 -9.68 -28.32 13.80
N GLY A 91 -9.69 -27.01 13.54
CA GLY A 91 -8.47 -26.25 13.26
C GLY A 91 -7.45 -26.33 14.41
N ALA A 92 -7.87 -26.10 15.65
CA ALA A 92 -6.98 -26.11 16.81
C ALA A 92 -6.41 -27.52 17.12
N ILE A 93 -7.23 -28.56 17.06
CA ILE A 93 -6.81 -29.96 17.26
C ILE A 93 -5.80 -30.35 16.17
N LEU A 94 -6.12 -30.05 14.91
CA LEU A 94 -5.30 -30.43 13.78
C LEU A 94 -4.00 -29.61 13.73
N ALA A 95 -4.00 -28.35 14.18
CA ALA A 95 -2.78 -27.58 14.40
C ALA A 95 -1.86 -28.27 15.41
N SER A 96 -2.42 -28.82 16.49
CA SER A 96 -1.62 -29.52 17.50
C SER A 96 -0.99 -30.81 16.97
N PHE A 97 -1.68 -31.54 16.08
CA PHE A 97 -1.14 -32.75 15.45
C PHE A 97 -0.20 -32.46 14.27
N LEU A 98 -0.58 -31.57 13.35
CA LEU A 98 0.12 -31.34 12.08
C LEU A 98 1.20 -30.26 12.13
N LEU A 99 1.09 -29.30 13.06
CA LEU A 99 2.04 -28.19 13.21
C LEU A 99 2.83 -28.28 14.53
N HIS A 100 2.58 -29.33 15.33
CA HIS A 100 3.17 -29.55 16.65
C HIS A 100 2.98 -28.38 17.64
N GLU A 101 1.94 -27.57 17.44
CA GLU A 101 1.60 -26.48 18.35
C GLU A 101 1.02 -27.02 19.65
N ARG A 102 1.48 -26.50 20.80
CA ARG A 102 0.98 -26.97 22.10
C ARG A 102 -0.31 -26.24 22.46
N LEU A 103 -1.41 -26.98 22.51
CA LEU A 103 -2.64 -26.51 23.14
C LEU A 103 -2.43 -26.39 24.65
N GLY A 104 -2.35 -25.15 25.14
CA GLY A 104 -2.32 -24.84 26.57
C GLY A 104 -3.54 -25.38 27.32
N PRO A 105 -3.48 -25.50 28.66
CA PRO A 105 -4.59 -26.02 29.46
C PRO A 105 -5.91 -25.26 29.23
N ILE A 106 -5.84 -23.94 29.07
CA ILE A 106 -7.00 -23.07 28.79
C ILE A 106 -7.63 -23.42 27.43
N GLY A 107 -6.81 -23.63 26.40
CA GLY A 107 -7.29 -24.04 25.07
C GLY A 107 -7.99 -25.40 25.07
N ARG A 108 -7.51 -26.37 25.86
CA ARG A 108 -8.16 -27.69 26.00
C ARG A 108 -9.52 -27.60 26.67
N VAL A 109 -9.63 -26.79 27.73
CA VAL A 109 -10.92 -26.48 28.36
C VAL A 109 -11.86 -25.80 27.36
N GLY A 110 -11.36 -24.85 26.57
CA GLY A 110 -12.12 -24.20 25.51
C GLY A 110 -12.67 -25.18 24.46
N CYS A 111 -11.84 -26.11 23.97
CA CYS A 111 -12.28 -27.18 23.06
C CYS A 111 -13.36 -28.07 23.70
N GLY A 112 -13.17 -28.48 24.96
CA GLY A 112 -14.14 -29.32 25.67
C GLY A 112 -15.51 -28.65 25.79
N LEU A 113 -15.54 -27.36 26.15
CA LEU A 113 -16.78 -26.59 26.25
C LEU A 113 -17.49 -26.45 24.89
N CYS A 114 -16.75 -26.21 23.80
CA CYS A 114 -17.37 -26.14 22.48
C CYS A 114 -17.97 -27.49 22.02
N VAL A 115 -17.34 -28.63 22.34
CA VAL A 115 -17.90 -29.97 22.04
C VAL A 115 -19.16 -30.24 22.86
N VAL A 116 -19.11 -30.00 24.17
CA VAL A 116 -20.26 -30.19 25.06
C VAL A 116 -21.43 -29.32 24.63
N GLY A 117 -21.19 -28.03 24.38
CA GLY A 117 -22.23 -27.11 23.95
C GLY A 117 -22.83 -27.48 22.58
N SER A 118 -22.01 -27.95 21.63
CA SER A 118 -22.48 -28.43 20.33
C SER A 118 -23.36 -29.67 20.46
N LEU A 119 -22.98 -30.63 21.30
CA LEU A 119 -23.77 -31.84 21.57
C LEU A 119 -25.12 -31.51 22.20
N VAL A 120 -25.14 -30.59 23.17
CA VAL A 120 -26.38 -30.13 23.83
C VAL A 120 -27.33 -29.52 22.81
N ILE A 121 -26.85 -28.67 21.90
CA ILE A 121 -27.67 -28.07 20.84
C ILE A 121 -28.16 -29.14 19.87
N VAL A 122 -27.33 -30.09 19.44
CA VAL A 122 -27.76 -31.17 18.51
C VAL A 122 -28.91 -31.98 19.08
N ILE A 123 -28.85 -32.31 20.37
CA ILE A 123 -29.85 -33.14 21.07
C ILE A 123 -31.17 -32.38 21.28
N HIS A 124 -31.11 -31.09 21.58
CA HIS A 124 -32.29 -30.31 22.02
C HIS A 124 -32.78 -29.29 20.98
N ALA A 125 -32.12 -29.15 19.83
CA ALA A 125 -32.58 -28.28 18.76
C ALA A 125 -33.94 -28.77 18.24
N PRO A 126 -34.94 -27.87 18.15
CA PRO A 126 -36.25 -28.20 17.62
C PRO A 126 -36.15 -28.55 16.14
N GLU A 127 -37.06 -29.41 15.68
CA GLU A 127 -37.19 -29.76 14.27
C GLU A 127 -37.91 -28.66 13.50
N ASP A 128 -37.56 -28.53 12.22
CA ASP A 128 -38.29 -27.65 11.32
C ASP A 128 -39.64 -28.27 10.97
N LYS A 129 -40.65 -27.42 10.79
CA LYS A 129 -41.90 -27.85 10.16
C LYS A 129 -41.61 -28.29 8.72
N GLU A 130 -42.21 -29.39 8.27
CA GLU A 130 -42.09 -29.82 6.89
C GLU A 130 -42.64 -28.72 5.96
N VAL A 131 -41.84 -28.36 4.95
CA VAL A 131 -42.17 -27.32 3.98
C VAL A 131 -42.31 -27.98 2.62
N GLU A 132 -43.53 -27.97 2.06
CA GLU A 132 -43.81 -28.57 0.74
C GLU A 132 -43.61 -27.60 -0.43
N SER A 133 -43.65 -26.27 -0.17
CA SER A 133 -43.41 -25.23 -1.18
C SER A 133 -42.70 -23.98 -0.64
N VAL A 134 -42.10 -23.19 -1.53
CA VAL A 134 -41.51 -21.89 -1.17
C VAL A 134 -42.54 -20.92 -0.59
N ASN A 135 -43.79 -21.06 -1.01
CA ASN A 135 -44.88 -20.22 -0.53
C ASN A 135 -45.23 -20.52 0.93
N ASP A 136 -44.94 -21.71 1.44
CA ASP A 136 -45.17 -22.04 2.85
C ASP A 136 -44.18 -21.30 3.75
N ILE A 137 -42.91 -21.22 3.34
CA ILE A 137 -41.90 -20.38 4.02
C ILE A 137 -42.28 -18.90 3.93
N LEU A 138 -42.77 -18.47 2.77
CA LEU A 138 -43.27 -17.10 2.63
C LEU A 138 -44.48 -16.85 3.54
N ASN A 139 -45.39 -17.80 3.68
CA ASN A 139 -46.53 -17.70 4.59
C ASN A 139 -46.08 -17.55 6.04
N TYR A 140 -45.08 -18.33 6.48
CA TYR A 140 -44.46 -18.13 7.79
C TYR A 140 -43.80 -16.75 7.92
N ALA A 141 -43.12 -16.27 6.89
CA ALA A 141 -42.47 -14.97 6.89
C ALA A 141 -43.47 -13.78 6.92
N ILE A 142 -44.67 -13.96 6.37
CA ILE A 142 -45.74 -12.94 6.35
C ILE A 142 -46.55 -12.93 7.66
N GLN A 143 -46.37 -13.91 8.55
CA GLN A 143 -47.02 -13.87 9.84
C GLN A 143 -46.52 -12.70 10.70
N LEU A 144 -47.45 -12.15 11.49
CA LEU A 144 -47.22 -10.94 12.29
C LEU A 144 -45.94 -10.97 13.14
N PRO A 145 -45.58 -12.07 13.84
CA PRO A 145 -44.35 -12.10 14.64
C PRO A 145 -43.08 -11.88 13.82
N PHE A 146 -42.95 -12.50 12.64
CA PHE A 146 -41.76 -12.37 11.81
C PHE A 146 -41.69 -11.01 11.11
N ILE A 147 -42.83 -10.47 10.66
CA ILE A 147 -42.89 -9.09 10.14
C ILE A 147 -42.43 -8.09 11.20
N ILE A 148 -42.88 -8.23 12.45
CA ILE A 148 -42.45 -7.38 13.56
C ILE A 148 -40.93 -7.51 13.77
N TYR A 149 -40.39 -8.73 13.74
CA TYR A 149 -38.95 -8.95 13.86
C TYR A 149 -38.16 -8.26 12.73
N VAL A 150 -38.57 -8.42 11.48
CA VAL A 150 -37.94 -7.77 10.32
C VAL A 150 -38.03 -6.24 10.44
N ALA A 151 -39.19 -5.71 10.83
CA ALA A 151 -39.35 -4.27 11.06
C ALA A 151 -38.42 -3.75 12.16
N ILE A 152 -38.29 -4.49 13.28
CA ILE A 152 -37.34 -4.16 14.35
C ILE A 152 -35.91 -4.17 13.82
N VAL A 153 -35.49 -5.20 13.07
CA VAL A 153 -34.14 -5.28 12.50
C VAL A 153 -33.87 -4.11 11.55
N VAL A 154 -34.82 -3.75 10.69
CA VAL A 154 -34.67 -2.64 9.73
C VAL A 154 -34.59 -1.30 10.47
N ILE A 155 -35.50 -1.03 11.40
CA ILE A 155 -35.51 0.20 12.19
C ILE A 155 -34.24 0.30 13.04
N PHE A 156 -33.87 -0.78 13.74
CA PHE A 156 -32.65 -0.85 14.53
C PHE A 156 -31.42 -0.60 13.66
N SER A 157 -31.30 -1.28 12.52
CA SER A 157 -30.18 -1.10 11.60
C SER A 157 -30.14 0.31 11.06
N ALA A 158 -31.26 0.90 10.64
CA ALA A 158 -31.32 2.29 10.19
C ALA A 158 -30.88 3.27 11.30
N VAL A 159 -31.39 3.11 12.53
CA VAL A 159 -30.99 3.95 13.67
C VAL A 159 -29.51 3.78 13.97
N MET A 160 -29.01 2.54 13.98
CA MET A 160 -27.60 2.26 14.22
C MET A 160 -26.72 2.86 13.13
N ILE A 161 -27.11 2.75 11.86
CA ILE A 161 -26.38 3.27 10.71
C ILE A 161 -26.38 4.80 10.66
N TYR A 162 -27.52 5.45 10.87
CA TYR A 162 -27.63 6.89 10.70
C TYR A 162 -27.32 7.70 11.96
N LYS A 163 -27.55 7.14 13.16
CA LYS A 163 -27.29 7.85 14.43
C LYS A 163 -26.06 7.33 15.18
N PHE A 164 -25.88 6.02 15.30
CA PHE A 164 -24.82 5.47 16.16
C PHE A 164 -23.49 5.27 15.46
N VAL A 165 -23.47 4.86 14.19
CA VAL A 165 -22.24 4.69 13.41
C VAL A 165 -21.43 5.99 13.35
N PRO A 166 -22.01 7.16 13.04
CA PRO A 166 -21.25 8.42 13.01
C PRO A 166 -20.66 8.82 14.37
N LYS A 167 -21.35 8.49 15.47
CA LYS A 167 -21.00 8.97 16.82
C LYS A 167 -20.15 7.98 17.64
N TYR A 168 -20.40 6.68 17.47
CA TYR A 168 -19.86 5.60 18.31
C TYR A 168 -19.22 4.45 17.53
N GLY A 169 -19.36 4.40 16.19
CA GLY A 169 -18.83 3.29 15.36
C GLY A 169 -17.34 3.03 15.55
N LYS A 170 -16.54 4.07 15.78
CA LYS A 170 -15.09 3.96 16.04
C LYS A 170 -14.72 3.69 17.51
N LYS A 171 -15.67 3.80 18.43
CA LYS A 171 -15.41 3.68 19.88
C LYS A 171 -15.65 2.27 20.42
N THR A 172 -16.56 1.53 19.81
CA THR A 172 -16.90 0.18 20.25
C THR A 172 -17.26 -0.72 19.06
N PRO A 173 -16.74 -1.96 19.00
CA PRO A 173 -17.05 -2.91 17.93
C PRO A 173 -18.53 -3.28 17.90
N LEU A 174 -19.24 -3.15 19.04
CA LEU A 174 -20.65 -3.51 19.17
C LEU A 174 -21.55 -2.78 18.17
N VAL A 175 -21.20 -1.55 17.77
CA VAL A 175 -22.03 -0.77 16.84
C VAL A 175 -22.05 -1.43 15.46
N TYR A 176 -20.88 -1.76 14.90
CA TYR A 176 -20.81 -2.42 13.60
C TYR A 176 -21.28 -3.87 13.65
N ILE A 177 -20.87 -4.59 14.70
CA ILE A 177 -21.17 -6.01 14.83
C ILE A 177 -22.65 -6.27 15.06
N SER A 178 -23.35 -5.44 15.84
CA SER A 178 -24.81 -5.58 15.99
C SER A 178 -25.56 -5.38 14.67
N ILE A 179 -25.13 -4.45 13.82
CA ILE A 179 -25.74 -4.24 12.48
C ILE A 179 -25.54 -5.49 11.62
N CYS A 180 -24.30 -5.95 11.45
CA CYS A 180 -24.04 -7.09 10.56
C CYS A 180 -24.69 -8.38 11.09
N SER A 181 -24.75 -8.57 12.41
CA SER A 181 -25.38 -9.74 13.02
C SER A 181 -26.91 -9.76 12.85
N MET A 182 -27.58 -8.62 13.05
CA MET A 182 -29.04 -8.52 12.89
C MET A 182 -29.47 -8.60 11.43
N VAL A 183 -28.73 -7.97 10.51
CA VAL A 183 -29.00 -8.10 9.08
C VAL A 183 -28.67 -9.52 8.59
N GLY A 184 -27.60 -10.11 9.12
CA GLY A 184 -27.19 -11.47 8.81
C GLY A 184 -28.22 -12.53 9.21
N SER A 185 -28.96 -12.35 10.32
CA SER A 185 -30.01 -13.31 10.70
C SER A 185 -31.14 -13.38 9.67
N ILE A 186 -31.52 -12.24 9.08
CA ILE A 186 -32.48 -12.19 7.95
C ILE A 186 -31.91 -12.88 6.72
N SER A 187 -30.61 -12.70 6.46
CA SER A 187 -29.90 -13.38 5.37
C SER A 187 -30.03 -14.91 5.51
N VAL A 188 -29.75 -15.46 6.69
CA VAL A 188 -29.83 -16.91 6.95
C VAL A 188 -31.26 -17.45 6.75
N MET A 189 -32.28 -16.72 7.21
CA MET A 189 -33.68 -17.11 6.99
C MET A 189 -34.04 -17.11 5.49
N SER A 190 -33.56 -16.11 4.75
CA SER A 190 -33.81 -15.97 3.31
C SER A 190 -33.04 -17.03 2.50
N ILE A 191 -31.81 -17.36 2.91
CA ILE A 191 -31.02 -18.47 2.36
C ILE A 191 -31.78 -19.77 2.49
N LYS A 192 -32.39 -20.05 3.65
CA LYS A 192 -33.19 -21.25 3.84
C LYS A 192 -34.40 -21.29 2.90
N GLY A 193 -35.13 -20.18 2.77
CA GLY A 193 -36.24 -20.07 1.81
C GLY A 193 -35.81 -20.33 0.36
N PHE A 194 -34.70 -19.72 -0.05
CA PHE A 194 -34.13 -19.92 -1.39
C PHE A 194 -33.57 -21.33 -1.60
N GLY A 195 -32.90 -21.90 -0.59
CA GLY A 195 -32.33 -23.24 -0.63
C GLY A 195 -33.41 -24.31 -0.78
N VAL A 196 -34.52 -24.19 -0.04
CA VAL A 196 -35.68 -25.08 -0.19
C VAL A 196 -36.28 -24.95 -1.59
N ALA A 197 -36.37 -23.74 -2.16
CA ALA A 197 -36.80 -23.53 -3.54
C ALA A 197 -35.94 -24.30 -4.54
N LEU A 198 -34.62 -24.21 -4.39
CA LEU A 198 -33.66 -24.88 -5.25
C LEU A 198 -33.76 -26.41 -5.09
N LYS A 199 -33.85 -26.90 -3.85
CA LYS A 199 -34.03 -28.34 -3.54
C LYS A 199 -35.27 -28.92 -4.21
N LEU A 200 -36.44 -28.27 -4.04
CA LEU A 200 -37.69 -28.72 -4.64
C LEU A 200 -37.64 -28.67 -6.18
N THR A 201 -37.01 -27.63 -6.73
CA THR A 201 -36.80 -27.50 -8.18
C THR A 201 -35.96 -28.64 -8.74
N LEU A 202 -34.83 -28.95 -8.08
CA LEU A 202 -33.95 -30.05 -8.48
C LEU A 202 -34.60 -31.43 -8.29
N ALA A 203 -35.56 -31.55 -7.37
CA ALA A 203 -36.39 -32.74 -7.18
C ALA A 203 -37.51 -32.90 -8.23
N GLY A 204 -37.62 -31.96 -9.19
CA GLY A 204 -38.59 -32.00 -10.29
C GLY A 204 -39.83 -31.12 -10.09
N ASN A 205 -40.00 -30.47 -8.94
CA ASN A 205 -41.08 -29.52 -8.67
C ASN A 205 -40.55 -28.08 -8.84
N ASN A 206 -40.60 -27.55 -10.06
CA ASN A 206 -39.98 -26.27 -10.39
C ASN A 206 -40.57 -25.10 -9.58
N GLN A 207 -39.82 -24.63 -8.57
CA GLN A 207 -40.20 -23.49 -7.73
C GLN A 207 -39.70 -22.15 -8.30
N LEU A 208 -38.81 -22.16 -9.30
CA LEU A 208 -38.26 -20.93 -9.92
C LEU A 208 -39.30 -20.13 -10.71
N THR A 209 -40.50 -20.67 -10.90
CA THR A 209 -41.64 -19.95 -11.47
C THR A 209 -42.33 -19.05 -10.44
N HIS A 210 -42.10 -19.25 -9.14
CA HIS A 210 -42.71 -18.44 -8.09
C HIS A 210 -41.91 -17.16 -7.82
N ALA A 211 -42.60 -16.03 -7.74
CA ALA A 211 -42.00 -14.73 -7.43
C ALA A 211 -41.31 -14.73 -6.05
N SER A 212 -41.80 -15.53 -5.11
CA SER A 212 -41.26 -15.70 -3.75
C SER A 212 -39.78 -16.12 -3.75
N THR A 213 -39.36 -16.96 -4.69
CA THR A 213 -37.96 -17.40 -4.81
C THR A 213 -37.01 -16.24 -5.15
N TYR A 214 -37.41 -15.34 -6.05
CA TYR A 214 -36.60 -14.17 -6.41
C TYR A 214 -36.58 -13.13 -5.30
N ILE A 215 -37.68 -12.97 -4.56
CA ILE A 215 -37.73 -12.09 -3.39
C ILE A 215 -36.70 -12.55 -2.35
N PHE A 216 -36.69 -13.84 -1.99
CA PHE A 216 -35.68 -14.37 -1.07
C PHE A 216 -34.25 -14.18 -1.60
N GLY A 217 -34.01 -14.44 -2.90
CA GLY A 217 -32.69 -14.21 -3.51
C GLY A 217 -32.20 -12.77 -3.44
N ILE A 218 -33.08 -11.79 -3.73
CA ILE A 218 -32.74 -10.36 -3.65
C ILE A 218 -32.43 -9.97 -2.20
N VAL A 219 -33.24 -10.43 -1.24
CA VAL A 219 -33.01 -10.15 0.18
C VAL A 219 -31.66 -10.71 0.63
N VAL A 220 -31.30 -11.95 0.23
CA VAL A 220 -29.98 -12.53 0.52
C VAL A 220 -28.86 -11.64 0.01
N VAL A 221 -28.91 -11.20 -1.25
CA VAL A 221 -27.85 -10.35 -1.84
C VAL A 221 -27.72 -9.02 -1.09
N VAL A 222 -28.84 -8.34 -0.82
CA VAL A 222 -28.84 -7.06 -0.09
C VAL A 222 -28.29 -7.23 1.33
N CYS A 223 -28.73 -8.27 2.04
CA CYS A 223 -28.26 -8.55 3.39
C CYS A 223 -26.76 -8.87 3.42
N ILE A 224 -26.25 -9.69 2.48
CA ILE A 224 -24.82 -10.03 2.38
C ILE A 224 -23.98 -8.77 2.16
N ILE A 225 -24.40 -7.86 1.27
CA ILE A 225 -23.68 -6.62 0.99
C ILE A 225 -23.57 -5.76 2.26
N ILE A 226 -24.69 -5.56 2.96
CA ILE A 226 -24.73 -4.76 4.20
C ILE A 226 -23.91 -5.45 5.30
N GLN A 227 -24.11 -6.74 5.51
CA GLN A 227 -23.42 -7.55 6.52
C GLN A 227 -21.90 -7.51 6.31
N MET A 228 -21.43 -7.78 5.10
CA MET A 228 -20.00 -7.80 4.77
C MET A 228 -19.36 -6.42 4.94
N ASN A 229 -20.06 -5.35 4.55
CA ASN A 229 -19.56 -3.98 4.73
C ASN A 229 -19.30 -3.64 6.21
N TYR A 230 -20.28 -3.89 7.09
CA TYR A 230 -20.13 -3.55 8.51
C TYR A 230 -19.22 -4.53 9.26
N PHE A 231 -19.18 -5.80 8.88
CA PHE A 231 -18.21 -6.75 9.42
C PHE A 231 -16.77 -6.33 9.09
N ASN A 232 -16.51 -5.94 7.84
CA ASN A 232 -15.19 -5.46 7.43
C ASN A 232 -14.82 -4.14 8.12
N LYS A 233 -15.75 -3.20 8.29
CA LYS A 233 -15.51 -1.98 9.08
C LYS A 233 -15.14 -2.26 10.54
N ALA A 234 -15.70 -3.31 11.13
CA ALA A 234 -15.34 -3.73 12.48
C ALA A 234 -13.91 -4.29 12.53
N LEU A 235 -13.51 -5.11 11.56
CA LEU A 235 -12.16 -5.68 11.48
C LEU A 235 -11.09 -4.64 11.14
N ASP A 236 -11.45 -3.62 10.38
CA ASP A 236 -10.56 -2.51 10.04
C ASP A 236 -10.29 -1.59 11.25
N THR A 237 -11.29 -1.44 12.14
CA THR A 237 -11.17 -0.55 13.31
C THR A 237 -10.70 -1.28 14.58
N PHE A 238 -11.03 -2.56 14.75
CA PHE A 238 -10.82 -3.31 16.00
C PHE A 238 -10.10 -4.63 15.74
N SER A 239 -9.36 -5.12 16.74
CA SER A 239 -8.62 -6.38 16.60
C SER A 239 -9.54 -7.58 16.38
N THR A 240 -9.10 -8.51 15.54
CA THR A 240 -9.80 -9.77 15.21
C THR A 240 -10.14 -10.59 16.45
N ASN A 241 -9.26 -10.56 17.46
CA ASN A 241 -9.43 -11.26 18.75
C ASN A 241 -10.62 -10.74 19.57
N VAL A 242 -11.04 -9.49 19.34
CA VAL A 242 -12.24 -8.91 19.95
C VAL A 242 -13.45 -9.09 19.02
N VAL A 243 -13.26 -8.81 17.72
CA VAL A 243 -14.34 -8.83 16.73
C VAL A 243 -14.93 -10.22 16.53
N ASN A 244 -14.11 -11.25 16.34
CA ASN A 244 -14.58 -12.60 16.01
C ASN A 244 -15.46 -13.22 17.11
N PRO A 245 -15.07 -13.24 18.40
CA PRO A 245 -15.94 -13.77 19.45
C PRO A 245 -17.22 -12.94 19.63
N ILE A 246 -17.16 -11.61 19.54
CA ILE A 246 -18.38 -10.77 19.66
C ILE A 246 -19.32 -11.04 18.48
N TYR A 247 -18.79 -11.11 17.26
CA TYR A 247 -19.56 -11.44 16.06
C TYR A 247 -20.24 -12.79 16.20
N TYR A 248 -19.49 -13.81 16.61
CA TYR A 248 -20.02 -15.15 16.79
C TYR A 248 -21.24 -15.17 17.72
N VAL A 249 -21.17 -14.47 18.86
CA VAL A 249 -22.28 -14.40 19.81
C VAL A 249 -23.46 -13.65 19.23
N MET A 250 -23.24 -12.44 18.74
CA MET A 250 -24.31 -11.56 18.28
C MET A 250 -25.02 -12.16 17.06
N PHE A 251 -24.27 -12.72 16.11
CA PHE A 251 -24.81 -13.34 14.90
C PHE A 251 -25.61 -14.60 15.23
N SER A 252 -25.04 -15.50 16.05
CA SER A 252 -25.74 -16.73 16.44
C SER A 252 -27.00 -16.43 17.24
N THR A 253 -26.92 -15.49 18.20
CA THR A 253 -28.09 -15.08 19.00
C THR A 253 -29.19 -14.51 18.10
N ALA A 254 -28.86 -13.58 17.21
CA ALA A 254 -29.82 -13.00 16.28
C ALA A 254 -30.43 -14.07 15.35
N THR A 255 -29.63 -15.01 14.88
CA THR A 255 -30.08 -16.09 13.98
C THR A 255 -30.98 -17.08 14.69
N ILE A 256 -30.67 -17.47 15.93
CA ILE A 256 -31.51 -18.35 16.75
C ILE A 256 -32.87 -17.70 17.00
N ILE A 257 -32.88 -16.42 17.41
CA ILE A 257 -34.12 -15.65 17.65
C ILE A 257 -34.94 -15.55 16.34
N ALA A 258 -34.30 -15.20 15.23
CA ALA A 258 -34.97 -15.12 13.92
C ALA A 258 -35.60 -16.46 13.53
N SER A 259 -34.87 -17.55 13.72
CA SER A 259 -35.34 -18.92 13.41
C SER A 259 -36.55 -19.30 14.25
N PHE A 260 -36.52 -19.04 15.56
CA PHE A 260 -37.65 -19.36 16.44
C PHE A 260 -38.90 -18.53 16.09
N ILE A 261 -38.73 -17.26 15.74
CA ILE A 261 -39.85 -16.39 15.36
C ILE A 261 -40.44 -16.84 14.01
N LEU A 262 -39.59 -17.13 13.02
CA LEU A 262 -40.03 -17.54 11.69
C LEU A 262 -40.82 -18.86 11.73
N PHE A 263 -40.29 -19.88 12.41
CA PHE A 263 -40.90 -21.21 12.46
C PHE A 263 -41.87 -21.38 13.65
N GLN A 264 -42.22 -20.30 14.34
CA GLN A 264 -43.11 -20.29 15.53
C GLN A 264 -42.67 -21.25 16.67
N GLY A 265 -41.38 -21.56 16.77
CA GLY A 265 -40.87 -22.65 17.60
C GLY A 265 -41.11 -22.50 19.11
N PHE A 266 -41.34 -21.28 19.63
CA PHE A 266 -41.59 -21.05 21.06
C PHE A 266 -42.90 -21.65 21.59
N TYR A 267 -43.91 -21.83 20.73
CA TYR A 267 -45.23 -22.29 21.16
C TYR A 267 -45.35 -23.82 21.22
N GLU A 268 -44.52 -24.51 20.42
CA GLU A 268 -44.61 -25.97 20.25
C GLU A 268 -43.43 -26.72 20.88
N THR A 269 -42.32 -26.02 21.20
CA THR A 269 -41.12 -26.65 21.80
C THR A 269 -41.21 -26.66 23.33
N PRO A 270 -40.95 -27.81 24.00
CA PRO A 270 -40.89 -27.87 25.46
C PRO A 270 -39.87 -26.88 26.06
N THR A 271 -40.24 -26.21 27.15
CA THR A 271 -39.36 -25.23 27.84
C THR A 271 -37.98 -25.81 28.18
N ARG A 272 -37.91 -27.10 28.51
CA ARG A 272 -36.64 -27.81 28.78
C ARG A 272 -35.69 -27.70 27.60
N ASP A 273 -36.18 -27.91 26.39
CA ASP A 273 -35.35 -27.96 25.18
C ASP A 273 -34.86 -26.56 24.80
N ILE A 274 -35.71 -25.54 24.98
CA ILE A 274 -35.32 -24.13 24.82
C ILE A 274 -34.20 -23.75 25.81
N VAL A 275 -34.37 -24.09 27.09
CA VAL A 275 -33.36 -23.82 28.13
C VAL A 275 -32.06 -24.56 27.83
N SER A 276 -32.14 -25.83 27.39
CA SER A 276 -30.98 -26.62 26.98
C SER A 276 -30.25 -26.00 25.79
N VAL A 277 -30.96 -25.54 24.75
CA VAL A 277 -30.34 -24.88 23.57
C VAL A 277 -29.60 -23.60 23.99
N ILE A 278 -30.20 -22.78 24.86
CA ILE A 278 -29.55 -21.57 25.40
C ILE A 278 -28.30 -21.93 26.22
N ALA A 279 -28.40 -22.93 27.10
CA ALA A 279 -27.27 -23.41 27.89
C ALA A 279 -26.14 -23.95 27.00
N GLY A 280 -26.48 -24.71 25.95
CA GLY A 280 -25.53 -25.19 24.96
C GLY A 280 -24.83 -24.05 24.25
N PHE A 281 -25.58 -23.02 23.83
CA PHE A 281 -25.03 -21.83 23.19
C PHE A 281 -24.06 -21.04 24.08
N LEU A 282 -24.43 -20.78 25.33
CA LEU A 282 -23.55 -20.11 26.31
C LEU A 282 -22.28 -20.92 26.59
N THR A 283 -22.39 -22.24 26.59
CA THR A 283 -21.25 -23.15 26.75
C THR A 283 -20.29 -23.06 25.55
N ILE A 284 -20.80 -23.03 24.31
CA ILE A 284 -19.98 -22.81 23.11
C ILE A 284 -19.31 -21.44 23.17
N PHE A 285 -20.03 -20.39 23.58
CA PHE A 285 -19.45 -19.05 23.70
C PHE A 285 -18.27 -19.02 24.67
N ALA A 286 -18.44 -19.57 25.87
CA ALA A 286 -17.36 -19.67 26.85
C ALA A 286 -16.15 -20.42 26.25
N GLY A 287 -16.40 -21.50 25.51
CA GLY A 287 -15.36 -22.24 24.81
C GLY A 287 -14.60 -21.42 23.75
N VAL A 288 -15.31 -20.73 22.86
CA VAL A 288 -14.72 -19.88 21.80
C VAL A 288 -13.94 -18.70 22.41
N TYR A 289 -14.44 -18.09 23.49
CA TYR A 289 -13.75 -17.03 24.19
C TYR A 289 -12.43 -17.52 24.81
N LEU A 290 -12.44 -18.68 25.50
CA LEU A 290 -11.23 -19.27 26.06
C LEU A 290 -10.23 -19.67 24.98
N LEU A 291 -10.68 -20.16 23.82
CA LEU A 291 -9.82 -20.50 22.69
C LEU A 291 -9.12 -19.26 22.10
N ASN A 292 -9.84 -18.16 21.91
CA ASN A 292 -9.25 -16.90 21.43
C ASN A 292 -8.26 -16.31 22.46
N LYS A 293 -8.60 -16.35 23.75
CA LYS A 293 -7.70 -15.90 24.82
C LYS A 293 -6.44 -16.77 24.93
N SER A 294 -6.57 -18.08 24.76
CA SER A 294 -5.43 -19.00 24.78
C SER A 294 -4.43 -18.68 23.66
N ARG A 295 -4.91 -18.38 22.45
CA ARG A 295 -4.05 -18.01 21.31
C ARG A 295 -3.27 -16.73 21.56
N GLN A 296 -3.90 -15.72 22.18
CA GLN A 296 -3.24 -14.47 22.53
C GLN A 296 -2.10 -14.69 23.54
N ILE A 297 -2.34 -15.49 24.58
CA ILE A 297 -1.31 -15.80 25.59
C ILE A 297 -0.10 -16.50 24.93
N ASP A 298 -0.35 -17.41 23.99
CA ASP A 298 0.72 -18.10 23.27
C ASP A 298 1.50 -17.14 22.34
N GLU A 299 0.82 -16.20 21.66
CA GLU A 299 1.45 -15.15 20.85
C GLU A 299 2.31 -14.18 21.69
N ASP A 300 1.79 -13.71 22.82
CA ASP A 300 2.50 -12.81 23.76
C ASP A 300 3.70 -13.52 24.42
N ALA A 301 3.56 -14.81 24.74
CA ALA A 301 4.65 -15.64 25.28
C ALA A 301 5.77 -15.88 24.25
N LEU A 302 5.43 -15.95 22.96
CA LEU A 302 6.39 -16.15 21.87
C LEU A 302 7.13 -14.84 21.56
N ALA A 303 6.42 -13.71 21.53
CA ALA A 303 6.99 -12.37 21.37
C ALA A 303 7.95 -12.01 22.52
N SER A 304 7.58 -12.32 23.77
CA SER A 304 8.43 -12.08 24.95
C SER A 304 9.67 -13.00 25.00
N LYS A 305 9.58 -14.26 24.56
CA LYS A 305 10.75 -15.14 24.41
C LYS A 305 11.71 -14.68 23.31
N GLN A 306 11.20 -14.12 22.21
CA GLN A 306 12.04 -13.53 21.15
C GLN A 306 12.70 -12.24 21.61
N ALA A 307 12.02 -11.40 22.40
CA ALA A 307 12.59 -10.20 22.99
C ALA A 307 13.70 -10.52 24.02
N MET A 308 13.51 -11.52 24.89
CA MET A 308 14.55 -11.92 25.86
C MET A 308 15.77 -12.60 25.23
N ARG A 309 15.64 -13.24 24.07
CA ARG A 309 16.80 -13.78 23.32
C ARG A 309 17.65 -12.70 22.65
N GLY A 310 17.12 -11.49 22.46
CA GLY A 310 17.82 -10.36 21.86
C GLY A 310 18.65 -9.54 22.86
N THR A 311 18.59 -9.83 24.14
CA THR A 311 19.27 -9.10 25.22
C THR A 311 20.00 -10.05 26.17
N ASP A 312 21.13 -10.60 25.75
CA ASP A 312 22.08 -11.21 26.70
C ASP A 312 23.55 -10.97 26.27
N PRO A 313 24.26 -10.00 26.88
CA PRO A 313 25.65 -9.71 26.57
C PRO A 313 26.57 -10.46 27.55
N ARG A 314 26.76 -11.77 27.38
CA ARG A 314 27.88 -12.58 27.94
C ARG A 314 27.63 -14.07 27.72
N HIS A 315 28.24 -14.66 26.70
CA HIS A 315 28.69 -16.06 26.56
C HIS A 315 28.97 -16.26 25.04
N SER A 316 30.14 -16.64 24.55
CA SER A 316 31.35 -17.14 25.19
C SER A 316 32.50 -17.16 24.16
N ILE A 317 33.47 -16.27 24.34
CA ILE A 317 34.88 -16.58 24.04
C ILE A 317 35.29 -17.61 25.10
N SER A 318 35.38 -18.90 24.72
CA SER A 318 36.34 -19.87 25.28
C SER A 318 36.10 -21.23 24.64
N GLY A 319 36.91 -21.51 23.61
CA GLY A 319 37.11 -22.83 23.03
C GLY A 319 38.53 -22.86 22.46
N ARG A 320 39.52 -22.73 23.35
CA ARG A 320 40.95 -22.79 23.00
C ARG A 320 41.42 -24.25 22.96
N LEU A 321 42.30 -24.49 21.97
CA LEU A 321 43.36 -25.49 21.86
C LEU A 321 43.01 -26.96 21.55
N SER A 322 43.45 -27.41 20.37
CA SER A 322 44.49 -28.44 20.30
C SER A 322 45.38 -28.25 19.05
N SER A 323 46.62 -28.69 19.20
CA SER A 323 47.85 -28.35 18.48
C SER A 323 48.33 -29.45 17.50
N ALA A 324 49.35 -29.08 16.69
CA ALA A 324 50.22 -29.88 15.79
C ALA A 324 49.72 -29.99 14.33
N GLY A 325 50.52 -29.80 13.28
CA GLY A 325 51.95 -29.57 13.10
C GLY A 325 52.35 -30.00 11.66
N ALA A 326 53.37 -29.35 11.07
CA ALA A 326 54.10 -29.68 9.82
C ALA A 326 53.33 -29.49 8.48
N GLY A 327 53.90 -28.99 7.38
CA GLY A 327 55.26 -28.56 7.01
C GLY A 327 55.40 -28.51 5.46
N GLY A 328 56.26 -27.62 4.94
CA GLY A 328 56.91 -27.68 3.61
C GLY A 328 56.24 -26.91 2.44
N THR A 329 56.79 -25.80 1.90
CA THR A 329 57.84 -25.65 0.84
C THR A 329 57.41 -26.20 -0.53
N MET A 330 57.65 -25.61 -1.73
CA MET A 330 58.35 -24.44 -2.31
C MET A 330 58.13 -24.51 -3.86
N LEU A 331 58.36 -23.41 -4.61
CA LEU A 331 58.75 -23.28 -6.06
C LEU A 331 57.75 -22.59 -7.04
N ASP A 332 57.95 -21.28 -7.23
CA ASP A 332 58.31 -20.48 -8.46
C ASP A 332 57.65 -20.62 -9.88
N PRO A 333 57.71 -19.55 -10.71
CA PRO A 333 56.69 -19.07 -11.70
C PRO A 333 57.19 -19.21 -13.20
N PRO A 334 56.82 -18.41 -14.25
CA PRO A 334 55.80 -17.33 -14.46
C PRO A 334 55.01 -17.38 -15.81
N TYR A 335 54.04 -16.47 -16.01
CA TYR A 335 53.70 -15.93 -17.34
C TYR A 335 53.10 -14.51 -17.25
N GLU A 336 53.77 -13.56 -17.89
CA GLU A 336 53.43 -12.14 -18.02
C GLU A 336 52.46 -11.86 -19.18
N ARG A 337 51.61 -10.83 -19.03
CA ARG A 337 51.34 -9.88 -20.12
C ARG A 337 50.83 -8.54 -19.58
N GLU A 338 51.68 -7.52 -19.66
CA GLU A 338 51.37 -6.11 -19.44
C GLU A 338 50.44 -5.55 -20.54
N ARG A 339 49.64 -4.53 -20.19
CA ARG A 339 49.47 -3.30 -20.98
C ARG A 339 48.96 -2.15 -20.08
N ASP A 340 49.88 -1.23 -19.85
CA ASP A 340 49.85 0.18 -19.45
C ASP A 340 48.50 0.89 -19.24
N TYR A 341 48.34 1.46 -18.04
CA TYR A 341 47.52 2.65 -17.78
C TYR A 341 48.47 3.76 -17.30
N GLU A 342 48.52 4.87 -18.04
CA GLU A 342 49.21 6.08 -17.60
C GLU A 342 48.44 6.74 -16.44
N GLN A 343 49.24 7.10 -15.45
CA GLN A 343 48.91 7.59 -14.13
C GLN A 343 48.71 9.12 -14.18
N PHE A 344 47.52 9.63 -13.83
CA PHE A 344 47.34 11.03 -13.48
C PHE A 344 47.33 11.14 -11.95
N GLU A 345 48.42 11.67 -11.39
CA GLU A 345 48.55 11.96 -9.96
C GLU A 345 47.71 13.20 -9.58
N LEU A 346 46.90 13.09 -8.52
CA LEU A 346 46.25 14.22 -7.86
C LEU A 346 47.08 14.65 -6.62
N PRO A 347 47.14 15.96 -6.29
CA PRO A 347 48.01 16.46 -5.23
C PRO A 347 47.53 16.04 -3.83
N THR A 348 48.48 15.60 -3.03
CA THR A 348 48.34 15.39 -1.58
C THR A 348 48.00 16.69 -0.86
N HIS A 349 46.85 16.74 -0.19
CA HIS A 349 46.69 17.60 0.98
C HIS A 349 45.97 16.85 2.09
N GLU A 350 46.65 16.83 3.24
CA GLU A 350 46.26 16.19 4.49
C GLU A 350 44.97 16.78 5.04
N THR A 351 43.97 15.94 5.30
CA THR A 351 43.00 16.17 6.37
C THR A 351 42.57 14.81 6.92
N GLN A 352 43.40 14.24 7.79
CA GLN A 352 43.00 13.15 8.66
C GLN A 352 42.16 13.73 9.81
N ALA A 353 40.90 13.30 9.90
CA ALA A 353 40.33 12.59 11.07
C ALA A 353 38.80 12.79 11.18
N LEU A 354 38.11 11.69 11.45
CA LEU A 354 36.67 11.49 11.70
C LEU A 354 35.73 11.56 10.49
N ASN A 355 35.64 10.44 9.76
CA ASN A 355 34.44 10.00 9.04
C ASN A 355 34.44 8.47 9.04
N THR A 356 33.65 7.86 9.91
CA THR A 356 33.38 6.42 9.87
C THR A 356 31.88 6.23 10.00
N LEU A 357 31.20 6.01 8.88
CA LEU A 357 29.98 5.23 8.86
C LEU A 357 30.41 3.75 8.84
N PRO A 358 29.95 2.89 9.76
CA PRO A 358 30.22 1.48 9.66
C PRO A 358 29.44 0.91 8.48
N GLU A 359 30.15 0.45 7.44
CA GLU A 359 29.60 -0.56 6.54
C GLU A 359 29.33 -1.81 7.39
N ARG A 360 28.12 -2.37 7.28
CA ARG A 360 27.71 -3.54 8.04
C ARG A 360 28.50 -4.75 7.53
N ASP A 361 29.11 -5.50 8.45
CA ASP A 361 29.94 -6.68 8.17
C ASP A 361 29.28 -7.65 7.17
N GLU A 362 29.86 -7.75 5.98
CA GLU A 362 29.64 -8.86 5.05
C GLU A 362 30.53 -10.04 5.49
N SER A 363 30.10 -10.75 6.52
CA SER A 363 30.63 -12.08 6.83
C SER A 363 29.48 -13.01 7.17
N ASP A 364 28.98 -13.71 6.15
CA ASP A 364 28.79 -15.18 6.12
C ASP A 364 27.87 -15.53 4.94
N ASP A 365 28.41 -15.54 3.73
CA ASP A 365 27.95 -16.43 2.68
C ASP A 365 29.21 -16.96 2.00
N GLY A 366 29.37 -18.28 2.07
CA GLY A 366 30.58 -19.00 1.76
C GLY A 366 31.15 -18.68 0.38
N MET A 367 32.48 -18.66 0.35
CA MET A 367 33.25 -18.76 -0.87
C MET A 367 32.97 -20.11 -1.55
N GLU A 368 31.99 -20.14 -2.45
CA GLU A 368 31.88 -21.17 -3.49
C GLU A 368 32.24 -20.55 -4.84
N ASP A 369 33.26 -21.14 -5.46
CA ASP A 369 33.69 -20.93 -6.83
C ASP A 369 32.52 -21.17 -7.80
N TYR A 370 31.81 -20.10 -8.18
CA TYR A 370 30.82 -20.12 -9.26
C TYR A 370 31.46 -19.68 -10.58
N THR A 371 32.42 -20.47 -11.06
CA THR A 371 32.62 -20.61 -12.51
C THR A 371 31.50 -21.48 -13.11
N GLN A 372 30.25 -21.03 -12.98
CA GLN A 372 29.12 -21.64 -13.69
C GLN A 372 28.88 -20.88 -14.98
N LYS A 373 29.27 -21.50 -16.10
CA LYS A 373 28.72 -21.20 -17.42
C LYS A 373 27.20 -21.18 -17.30
N TYR A 374 26.61 -19.99 -17.36
CA TYR A 374 25.19 -19.84 -17.53
C TYR A 374 24.83 -20.13 -18.98
N ASP A 375 24.53 -21.40 -19.27
CA ASP A 375 23.62 -21.72 -20.36
C ASP A 375 22.22 -21.29 -19.91
N VAL A 376 21.86 -20.04 -20.19
CA VAL A 376 20.48 -19.56 -20.06
C VAL A 376 19.73 -20.04 -21.29
N GLU A 377 18.83 -21.01 -21.10
CA GLU A 377 17.69 -21.17 -22.00
C GLU A 377 16.95 -19.81 -22.06
N GLN A 378 17.07 -19.16 -23.21
CA GLN A 378 16.34 -17.94 -23.53
C GLN A 378 14.83 -18.23 -23.52
N GLU A 379 14.13 -17.89 -22.43
CA GLU A 379 12.72 -17.53 -22.57
C GLU A 379 12.67 -16.13 -23.22
N ASN A 380 12.42 -16.11 -24.53
CA ASN A 380 12.13 -14.91 -25.30
C ASN A 380 10.95 -14.14 -24.68
N VAL A 381 11.25 -13.07 -23.93
CA VAL A 381 10.24 -12.11 -23.43
C VAL A 381 9.88 -11.07 -24.52
N ALA A 382 10.47 -11.17 -25.70
CA ALA A 382 10.43 -10.14 -26.74
C ALA A 382 9.07 -9.94 -27.45
N GLU A 383 8.09 -10.85 -27.31
CA GLU A 383 6.79 -10.75 -28.00
C GLU A 383 5.56 -10.83 -27.07
N ALA A 384 5.75 -10.74 -25.76
CA ALA A 384 4.64 -10.97 -24.85
C ALA A 384 3.77 -9.70 -24.75
N GLY A 385 2.51 -9.79 -25.20
CA GLY A 385 1.48 -8.77 -24.96
C GLY A 385 1.25 -8.50 -23.46
N ASP A 386 0.28 -7.65 -23.11
CA ASP A 386 0.02 -7.25 -21.71
C ASP A 386 -0.11 -8.44 -20.74
N GLU A 387 -0.58 -9.60 -21.21
CA GLU A 387 -0.63 -10.85 -20.42
C GLU A 387 0.76 -11.37 -20.00
N GLY A 388 1.77 -11.31 -20.87
CA GLY A 388 3.12 -11.80 -20.55
C GLY A 388 3.90 -10.82 -19.67
N LYS A 389 3.68 -9.53 -19.85
CA LYS A 389 4.20 -8.49 -18.93
C LYS A 389 3.51 -8.57 -17.56
N PHE A 390 2.20 -8.83 -17.51
CA PHE A 390 1.46 -9.07 -16.27
C PHE A 390 1.93 -10.35 -15.57
N LYS A 391 2.15 -11.45 -16.31
CA LYS A 391 2.74 -12.68 -15.76
C LYS A 391 4.10 -12.41 -15.14
N THR A 392 4.91 -11.58 -15.79
CA THR A 392 6.24 -11.16 -15.32
C THR A 392 6.17 -10.29 -14.06
N LEU A 393 5.35 -9.25 -14.04
CA LEU A 393 5.14 -8.40 -12.85
C LEU A 393 4.55 -9.20 -11.69
N THR A 394 3.57 -10.08 -11.97
CA THR A 394 2.98 -10.97 -10.97
C THR A 394 4.05 -11.92 -10.43
N ASN A 395 4.94 -12.45 -11.26
CA ASN A 395 6.07 -13.28 -10.83
C ASN A 395 7.09 -12.50 -9.98
N ILE A 396 7.29 -11.21 -10.24
CA ILE A 396 8.18 -10.36 -9.47
C ILE A 396 7.57 -9.95 -8.12
N LEU A 397 6.30 -9.57 -8.10
CA LEU A 397 5.53 -9.33 -6.87
C LEU A 397 5.43 -10.59 -6.02
N LYS A 398 5.24 -11.74 -6.67
CA LYS A 398 5.41 -13.07 -6.07
C LYS A 398 6.75 -13.16 -5.36
N LYS A 399 7.86 -12.90 -6.05
CA LYS A 399 9.21 -12.93 -5.46
C LYS A 399 9.46 -11.89 -4.37
N CYS A 400 8.74 -10.76 -4.35
CA CYS A 400 9.00 -9.64 -3.44
C CYS A 400 8.10 -9.60 -2.22
N MET A 401 7.08 -10.45 -2.15
CA MET A 401 6.44 -10.69 -0.86
C MET A 401 7.45 -11.35 0.12
N SER A 402 8.64 -11.78 -0.40
CA SER A 402 9.65 -12.78 0.03
C SER A 402 10.67 -12.54 1.06
N VAL A 403 10.65 -11.38 1.63
CA VAL A 403 11.84 -10.98 2.35
C VAL A 403 11.35 -10.53 3.70
N LYS A 404 11.80 -11.26 4.74
CA LYS A 404 11.60 -10.90 6.15
C LYS A 404 12.05 -9.46 6.42
N ASP A 405 13.06 -8.97 5.69
CA ASP A 405 13.44 -7.56 5.63
C ASP A 405 12.82 -6.86 4.41
N ILE A 406 11.54 -6.49 4.57
CA ILE A 406 10.76 -5.78 3.54
C ILE A 406 11.37 -4.39 3.24
N ALA A 407 12.10 -3.79 4.19
CA ALA A 407 12.59 -2.42 4.09
C ALA A 407 13.62 -2.19 2.96
N ASN A 408 14.28 -3.24 2.46
CA ASN A 408 15.39 -3.15 1.48
C ASN A 408 15.17 -4.00 0.20
N ILE A 409 13.93 -4.44 -0.08
CA ILE A 409 13.66 -5.27 -1.28
C ILE A 409 13.93 -4.47 -2.56
N ARG A 410 14.99 -4.86 -3.28
CA ARG A 410 15.26 -4.38 -4.63
C ARG A 410 14.43 -5.17 -5.64
N LEU A 411 13.35 -4.57 -6.10
CA LEU A 411 12.59 -5.04 -7.26
C LEU A 411 13.39 -4.77 -8.55
N SER A 412 14.24 -5.71 -8.98
CA SER A 412 14.79 -5.66 -10.35
C SER A 412 13.66 -6.00 -11.32
N LEU A 413 13.14 -4.99 -12.01
CA LEU A 413 12.15 -5.17 -13.07
C LEU A 413 12.87 -5.37 -14.41
N PRO A 414 12.36 -6.27 -15.28
CA PRO A 414 12.80 -6.38 -16.67
C PRO A 414 12.66 -5.06 -17.41
N ALA A 415 13.50 -4.85 -18.43
CA ALA A 415 13.51 -3.62 -19.23
C ALA A 415 12.14 -3.31 -19.86
N SER A 416 11.32 -4.32 -20.13
CA SER A 416 9.95 -4.16 -20.67
C SER A 416 8.93 -3.53 -19.72
N LEU A 417 9.26 -3.44 -18.43
CA LEU A 417 8.47 -2.76 -17.39
C LEU A 417 9.14 -1.45 -16.93
N LEU A 418 10.31 -1.11 -17.48
CA LEU A 418 10.97 0.17 -17.27
C LEU A 418 10.48 1.16 -18.31
N TYR A 419 10.44 2.42 -17.90
CA TYR A 419 10.24 3.54 -18.81
C TYR A 419 11.54 4.32 -18.87
N PRO A 420 11.92 4.91 -20.02
CA PRO A 420 13.01 5.87 -20.11
C PRO A 420 12.74 7.05 -19.19
N ALA A 421 13.26 6.95 -17.98
CA ALA A 421 13.03 7.90 -16.91
C ALA A 421 14.38 8.36 -16.42
N GLU A 422 14.55 9.67 -16.44
CA GLU A 422 15.69 10.34 -15.84
C GLU A 422 15.56 10.32 -14.31
N TYR A 423 16.57 10.85 -13.63
CA TYR A 423 16.57 10.99 -12.19
C TYR A 423 15.31 11.69 -11.67
N TRP A 424 14.76 11.17 -10.56
CA TRP A 424 13.57 11.71 -9.92
C TRP A 424 13.78 13.15 -9.43
N ASN A 425 12.71 13.94 -9.42
CA ASN A 425 12.67 15.32 -8.93
C ASN A 425 11.26 15.66 -8.41
N TYR A 426 11.07 16.79 -7.74
CA TYR A 426 9.79 17.23 -7.16
C TYR A 426 9.15 18.41 -7.89
N ILE A 427 9.73 18.84 -9.01
CA ILE A 427 9.15 19.92 -9.82
C ILE A 427 8.23 19.32 -10.88
N GLY A 428 6.92 19.41 -10.61
CA GLY A 428 5.89 19.34 -11.66
C GLY A 428 5.64 20.70 -12.32
N ARG A 429 5.70 21.76 -11.51
CA ARG A 429 5.50 23.16 -11.89
C ARG A 429 6.52 24.05 -11.21
N ALA A 430 7.36 24.74 -11.98
CA ALA A 430 8.38 25.62 -11.42
C ALA A 430 7.79 26.92 -10.87
N ASP A 431 6.67 27.39 -11.46
CA ASP A 431 5.98 28.62 -11.04
C ASP A 431 5.31 28.48 -9.66
N THR A 432 4.80 27.30 -9.30
CA THR A 432 4.24 27.07 -7.95
C THR A 432 5.30 27.07 -6.86
N LEU A 433 6.56 26.77 -7.19
CA LEU A 433 7.68 26.85 -6.27
C LEU A 433 8.07 28.30 -5.98
N VAL A 434 8.31 29.08 -7.04
CA VAL A 434 8.76 30.48 -6.88
C VAL A 434 7.67 31.38 -6.30
N ASP A 435 6.41 30.99 -6.41
CA ASP A 435 5.26 31.68 -5.81
C ASP A 435 5.29 31.67 -4.27
N ILE A 436 5.91 30.68 -3.63
CA ILE A 436 5.89 30.54 -2.16
C ILE A 436 6.42 31.80 -1.47
N ASN A 437 7.47 32.43 -2.00
CA ASN A 437 8.09 33.61 -1.39
C ASN A 437 7.44 34.95 -1.78
N GLN A 438 6.42 34.94 -2.65
CA GLN A 438 5.84 36.18 -3.21
C GLN A 438 4.78 36.82 -2.33
N HIS A 439 4.36 36.14 -1.26
CA HIS A 439 3.26 36.59 -0.39
C HIS A 439 3.81 37.15 0.91
N ASP A 440 3.35 38.33 1.31
CA ASP A 440 3.72 38.95 2.58
C ASP A 440 2.97 38.35 3.77
N ASP A 441 1.72 37.92 3.55
CA ASP A 441 0.92 37.25 4.56
C ASP A 441 1.39 35.79 4.77
N PRO A 442 1.71 35.36 6.00
CA PRO A 442 2.17 33.99 6.27
C PRO A 442 1.16 32.90 5.90
N LEU A 443 -0.15 33.18 6.01
CA LEU A 443 -1.20 32.23 5.64
C LEU A 443 -1.27 32.07 4.12
N ASP A 444 -1.10 33.14 3.35
CA ASP A 444 -0.98 33.07 1.89
C ASP A 444 0.28 32.34 1.42
N ARG A 445 1.44 32.53 2.09
CA ARG A 445 2.63 31.69 1.84
C ARG A 445 2.37 30.21 2.12
N MET A 446 1.66 29.88 3.20
CA MET A 446 1.29 28.50 3.51
C MET A 446 0.34 27.90 2.45
N LEU A 447 -0.60 28.69 1.93
CA LEU A 447 -1.45 28.27 0.80
C LEU A 447 -0.60 28.04 -0.47
N ALA A 448 0.35 28.90 -0.78
CA ALA A 448 1.28 28.71 -1.90
C ALA A 448 2.16 27.46 -1.71
N ALA A 449 2.67 27.19 -0.51
CA ALA A 449 3.39 25.97 -0.18
C ALA A 449 2.52 24.71 -0.37
N SER A 450 1.24 24.77 0.01
CA SER A 450 0.29 23.69 -0.25
C SER A 450 0.04 23.47 -1.75
N ARG A 451 0.01 24.54 -2.54
CA ARG A 451 -0.11 24.48 -4.01
C ARG A 451 1.08 23.75 -4.63
N PHE A 452 2.31 24.09 -4.20
CA PHE A 452 3.51 23.35 -4.59
C PHE A 452 3.41 21.87 -4.19
N CYS A 453 2.96 21.58 -2.96
CA CYS A 453 2.79 20.20 -2.47
C CYS A 453 1.83 19.36 -3.34
N PHE A 454 0.77 19.95 -3.90
CA PHE A 454 -0.11 19.24 -4.84
C PHE A 454 0.47 19.15 -6.25
N ALA A 455 1.13 20.21 -6.73
CA ALA A 455 1.72 20.25 -8.07
C ALA A 455 2.92 19.30 -8.23
N LYS A 456 3.64 18.97 -7.14
CA LYS A 456 4.78 18.03 -7.20
C LYS A 456 4.37 16.63 -7.69
N ASP A 457 3.10 16.24 -7.45
CA ASP A 457 2.57 14.91 -7.80
C ASP A 457 1.83 14.91 -9.16
N LEU A 458 1.90 16.01 -9.93
CA LEU A 458 1.18 16.17 -11.20
C LEU A 458 1.47 15.03 -12.21
N ARG A 459 2.67 14.43 -12.14
CA ARG A 459 3.04 13.27 -12.97
C ARG A 459 2.17 12.03 -12.72
N PHE A 460 1.57 11.89 -11.54
CA PHE A 460 0.68 10.77 -11.19
C PHE A 460 -0.80 11.08 -11.42
N VAL A 461 -1.15 12.34 -11.69
CA VAL A 461 -2.52 12.75 -12.00
C VAL A 461 -2.95 12.23 -13.37
N ARG A 462 -2.05 12.32 -14.37
CA ARG A 462 -2.30 11.89 -15.76
C ARG A 462 -1.35 10.80 -16.28
N GLY A 463 -0.22 10.56 -15.61
CA GLY A 463 0.76 9.57 -16.04
C GLY A 463 0.50 8.17 -15.46
N GLY A 464 0.93 7.15 -16.21
CA GLY A 464 1.00 5.78 -15.68
C GLY A 464 2.10 5.65 -14.62
N ILE A 465 1.94 4.71 -13.69
CA ILE A 465 3.02 4.39 -12.75
C ILE A 465 4.11 3.66 -13.52
N VAL A 466 5.32 4.21 -13.47
CA VAL A 466 6.52 3.60 -14.03
C VAL A 466 7.58 3.48 -12.95
N LYS A 467 8.39 2.43 -13.02
CA LYS A 467 9.56 2.30 -12.16
C LYS A 467 10.77 2.96 -12.83
N PRO A 468 11.45 3.92 -12.19
CA PRO A 468 12.67 4.51 -12.72
C PRO A 468 13.86 3.53 -12.66
N TYR A 469 14.97 3.91 -13.30
CA TYR A 469 16.24 3.21 -13.16
C TYR A 469 16.71 3.25 -11.69
N ASN A 470 17.45 2.21 -11.29
CA ASN A 470 18.04 2.18 -9.95
C ASN A 470 19.40 2.87 -10.02
N SER A 471 19.50 4.08 -9.47
CA SER A 471 20.71 4.89 -9.60
C SER A 471 21.97 4.19 -9.08
N VAL A 472 23.06 4.34 -9.83
CA VAL A 472 24.37 3.80 -9.46
C VAL A 472 25.08 4.69 -8.43
N MET A 473 26.10 4.17 -7.73
CA MET A 473 26.81 4.95 -6.71
C MET A 473 27.51 6.17 -7.36
N GLY A 474 27.23 7.38 -6.87
CA GLY A 474 27.75 8.62 -7.46
C GLY A 474 27.11 9.07 -8.76
N GLU A 475 26.07 8.36 -9.22
CA GLU A 475 25.22 8.88 -10.29
C GLU A 475 24.64 10.22 -9.87
N HIS A 476 24.74 11.21 -10.74
CA HIS A 476 24.18 12.53 -10.48
C HIS A 476 23.36 13.01 -11.67
N PHE A 477 22.55 14.04 -11.43
CA PHE A 477 21.77 14.65 -12.48
C PHE A 477 21.62 16.13 -12.23
N ARG A 478 21.74 16.89 -13.32
CA ARG A 478 21.65 18.34 -13.33
C ARG A 478 20.67 18.79 -14.39
N CYS A 479 19.82 19.73 -14.03
CA CYS A 479 18.89 20.34 -14.97
C CYS A 479 18.39 21.68 -14.44
N SER A 480 17.64 22.39 -15.27
CA SER A 480 17.01 23.63 -14.88
C SER A 480 15.62 23.79 -15.49
N TRP A 481 14.81 24.65 -14.87
CA TRP A 481 13.51 25.04 -15.37
C TRP A 481 13.43 26.55 -15.53
N PRO A 482 12.74 27.04 -16.57
CA PRO A 482 12.32 28.42 -16.63
C PRO A 482 11.28 28.63 -15.53
N ALA A 483 11.44 29.70 -14.74
CA ALA A 483 10.52 30.02 -13.67
C ALA A 483 10.02 31.46 -13.83
N THR A 484 8.71 31.61 -13.78
CA THR A 484 8.05 32.91 -13.78
C THR A 484 7.13 32.92 -12.57
N VAL A 485 7.15 34.02 -11.82
CA VAL A 485 6.15 34.25 -10.77
C VAL A 485 4.77 34.27 -11.45
N PRO A 486 3.82 33.44 -10.99
CA PRO A 486 2.49 33.36 -11.58
C PRO A 486 1.70 34.66 -11.36
N GLU A 487 0.77 34.95 -12.26
CA GLU A 487 -0.23 36.01 -12.03
C GLU A 487 -1.41 35.44 -11.21
N LEU A 488 -2.06 36.31 -10.44
CA LEU A 488 -3.31 36.00 -9.76
C LEU A 488 -4.46 36.69 -10.49
N ASN A 489 -5.61 36.02 -10.63
CA ASN A 489 -6.80 36.66 -11.18
C ASN A 489 -7.41 37.66 -10.19
N GLU A 490 -8.46 38.38 -10.60
CA GLU A 490 -9.16 39.37 -9.75
C GLU A 490 -9.72 38.78 -8.44
N LYS A 491 -9.89 37.46 -8.36
CA LYS A 491 -10.34 36.72 -7.17
C LYS A 491 -9.19 36.22 -6.29
N GLY A 492 -7.94 36.47 -6.67
CA GLY A 492 -6.74 35.96 -6.01
C GLY A 492 -6.43 34.50 -6.33
N GLU A 493 -7.02 33.93 -7.38
CA GLU A 493 -6.79 32.54 -7.79
C GLU A 493 -5.57 32.43 -8.69
N PHE A 494 -4.84 31.33 -8.55
CA PHE A 494 -3.62 31.05 -9.30
C PHE A 494 -3.91 30.89 -10.80
N ILE A 495 -3.26 31.69 -11.63
CA ILE A 495 -3.26 31.52 -13.08
C ILE A 495 -1.95 30.82 -13.49
N PRO A 496 -2.03 29.61 -14.08
CA PRO A 496 -0.86 28.92 -14.61
C PRO A 496 -0.15 29.75 -15.68
N THR A 497 1.18 29.86 -15.61
CA THR A 497 1.98 30.54 -16.66
C THR A 497 1.76 29.94 -18.06
N SER A 498 1.43 28.64 -18.14
CA SER A 498 1.08 27.91 -19.37
C SER A 498 -0.18 28.41 -20.06
N ASP A 499 -1.12 29.02 -19.34
CA ASP A 499 -2.40 29.48 -19.90
C ASP A 499 -2.28 30.85 -20.56
N LEU A 500 -1.25 31.63 -20.20
CA LEU A 500 -0.92 32.92 -20.83
C LEU A 500 -0.39 32.76 -22.28
N VAL A 501 -0.18 31.52 -22.75
CA VAL A 501 0.28 31.20 -24.11
C VAL A 501 -0.84 31.41 -25.14
N ASN A 502 -2.09 31.16 -24.78
CA ASN A 502 -3.21 31.21 -25.73
C ASN A 502 -3.52 32.64 -26.25
N ASP A 503 -3.23 33.69 -25.48
CA ASP A 503 -3.61 35.07 -25.85
C ASP A 503 -2.75 35.70 -26.96
N TYR A 504 -1.66 35.07 -27.40
CA TYR A 504 -0.79 35.59 -28.47
C TYR A 504 -0.90 34.86 -29.82
N ASP A 505 -1.34 33.59 -29.83
CA ASP A 505 -1.43 32.81 -31.08
C ASP A 505 -2.63 33.19 -31.95
N ASP A 506 -3.62 33.91 -31.42
CA ASP A 506 -4.71 34.50 -32.21
C ASP A 506 -4.26 35.67 -33.12
N ALA A 507 -2.99 36.09 -33.04
CA ALA A 507 -2.44 37.17 -33.87
C ALA A 507 -1.58 36.71 -35.07
N SER A 508 -1.17 35.44 -35.17
CA SER A 508 -0.34 34.98 -36.30
C SER A 508 -0.78 33.64 -36.86
N GLY A 509 -1.57 33.70 -37.94
CA GLY A 509 -1.98 32.52 -38.70
C GLY A 509 -0.79 31.74 -39.27
N ALA A 510 -0.48 30.58 -38.68
CA ALA A 510 0.41 29.60 -39.27
C ALA A 510 -0.14 28.19 -39.06
N SER A 511 -0.37 27.52 -40.19
CA SER A 511 -0.90 26.16 -40.33
C SER A 511 -0.06 25.11 -39.60
N SER A 512 -0.75 24.33 -38.76
CA SER A 512 -0.57 22.91 -38.44
C SER A 512 0.53 22.19 -39.26
N ARG A 513 1.58 21.74 -38.57
CA ARG A 513 2.43 20.62 -39.00
C ARG A 513 2.31 19.49 -37.99
N THR A 514 2.00 18.31 -38.49
CA THR A 514 1.83 17.05 -37.78
C THR A 514 3.16 16.58 -37.19
N THR A 515 3.21 16.29 -35.89
CA THR A 515 4.32 15.60 -35.22
C THR A 515 3.83 14.41 -34.40
N THR A 516 4.63 13.35 -34.39
CA THR A 516 4.38 12.04 -33.80
C THR A 516 4.19 12.12 -32.27
N PRO A 517 3.21 11.41 -31.66
CA PRO A 517 3.00 11.44 -30.21
C PRO A 517 4.15 10.78 -29.46
N ALA A 518 4.42 11.23 -28.23
CA ALA A 518 5.25 10.50 -27.29
C ALA A 518 4.61 9.11 -27.00
N PRO A 519 5.39 8.02 -26.87
CA PRO A 519 4.83 6.69 -26.63
C PRO A 519 4.09 6.63 -25.30
N GLN A 520 2.81 6.24 -25.34
CA GLN A 520 1.98 6.06 -24.16
C GLN A 520 2.46 4.82 -23.37
N GLY A 521 2.71 4.98 -22.07
CA GLY A 521 3.04 3.86 -21.18
C GLY A 521 1.88 2.88 -20.97
N PRO A 522 2.13 1.65 -20.52
CA PRO A 522 1.07 0.69 -20.20
C PRO A 522 0.26 1.21 -18.99
N GLY A 523 -0.99 1.62 -19.24
CA GLY A 523 -1.84 2.30 -18.23
C GLY A 523 -2.83 3.31 -18.80
N VAL A 524 -2.60 3.81 -20.02
CA VAL A 524 -3.43 4.86 -20.64
C VAL A 524 -4.72 4.31 -21.27
N ALA A 525 -4.84 2.99 -21.44
CA ALA A 525 -5.95 2.38 -22.18
C ALA A 525 -7.28 2.25 -21.42
N ALA A 526 -7.39 2.75 -20.19
CA ALA A 526 -8.59 2.55 -19.36
C ALA A 526 -9.04 3.82 -18.62
N GLN A 527 -9.24 4.92 -19.33
CA GLN A 527 -10.08 6.02 -18.84
C GLN A 527 -10.58 6.90 -20.00
N ASP A 528 -11.87 6.74 -20.32
CA ASP A 528 -12.73 7.56 -21.18
C ASP A 528 -12.08 8.26 -22.40
N GLY A 529 -12.42 7.77 -23.60
CA GLY A 529 -12.06 8.36 -24.91
C GLY A 529 -12.65 9.74 -25.21
N LYS A 530 -12.90 10.57 -24.19
CA LYS A 530 -13.34 11.97 -24.31
C LYS A 530 -12.29 13.01 -23.94
N ASN A 531 -11.17 12.63 -23.31
CA ASN A 531 -10.11 13.57 -22.90
C ASN A 531 -8.80 13.33 -23.67
N VAL A 532 -8.81 13.63 -24.98
CA VAL A 532 -7.65 13.52 -25.89
C VAL A 532 -6.72 14.75 -25.83
N HIS A 533 -7.00 15.75 -24.98
CA HIS A 533 -6.34 17.06 -25.11
C HIS A 533 -4.96 17.21 -24.48
N ALA A 534 -4.45 16.29 -23.65
CA ALA A 534 -3.21 16.50 -22.90
C ALA A 534 -2.05 15.56 -23.27
N VAL A 535 -1.80 15.33 -24.57
CA VAL A 535 -0.46 14.99 -25.12
C VAL A 535 -0.32 15.60 -26.53
N SER A 536 -0.85 16.80 -26.78
CA SER A 536 -0.87 17.40 -28.13
C SER A 536 -0.35 18.83 -28.25
N ARG A 537 0.06 19.48 -27.15
CA ARG A 537 0.83 20.73 -27.25
C ARG A 537 2.30 20.39 -27.43
N ASP A 538 2.90 20.93 -28.48
CA ASP A 538 4.32 20.78 -28.76
C ASP A 538 5.13 21.36 -27.59
N LEU A 539 5.69 20.47 -26.76
CA LEU A 539 6.50 20.81 -25.59
C LEU A 539 7.64 21.77 -25.95
N ARG A 540 8.11 21.74 -27.22
CA ARG A 540 9.13 22.67 -27.73
C ARG A 540 8.61 24.09 -27.87
N THR A 541 7.36 24.25 -28.33
CA THR A 541 6.69 25.55 -28.45
C THR A 541 6.41 26.15 -27.07
N VAL A 542 5.96 25.33 -26.11
CA VAL A 542 5.75 25.75 -24.71
C VAL A 542 7.08 26.12 -24.02
N ALA A 543 8.15 25.35 -24.25
CA ALA A 543 9.48 25.63 -23.73
C ALA A 543 10.06 26.96 -24.28
N ALA A 544 9.97 27.17 -25.60
CA ALA A 544 10.45 28.39 -26.25
C ALA A 544 9.70 29.65 -25.80
N LEU A 545 8.39 29.56 -25.55
CA LEU A 545 7.58 30.66 -25.03
C LEU A 545 7.86 30.97 -23.55
N ASN A 546 8.03 29.92 -22.73
CA ASN A 546 8.42 30.08 -21.33
C ASN A 546 9.79 30.74 -21.20
N ASN A 547 10.76 30.43 -22.07
CA ASN A 547 12.07 31.11 -22.06
C ASN A 547 12.00 32.59 -22.37
N ARG A 548 11.11 33.01 -23.27
CA ARG A 548 10.96 34.43 -23.63
C ARG A 548 10.30 35.25 -22.53
N ARG A 549 9.56 34.60 -21.62
CA ARG A 549 8.81 35.25 -20.53
C ARG A 549 9.40 35.03 -19.14
N SER A 550 10.25 34.02 -18.95
CA SER A 550 10.83 33.70 -17.65
C SER A 550 11.70 34.84 -17.14
N LYS A 551 11.31 35.38 -15.99
CA LYS A 551 12.08 36.38 -15.24
C LYS A 551 13.10 35.74 -14.30
N GLY A 552 13.16 34.41 -14.25
CA GLY A 552 14.12 33.69 -13.43
C GLY A 552 14.23 32.21 -13.77
N LYS A 553 15.06 31.51 -13.00
CA LYS A 553 15.42 30.11 -13.26
C LYS A 553 15.51 29.31 -11.97
N VAL A 554 15.11 28.04 -12.05
CA VAL A 554 15.32 27.06 -10.98
C VAL A 554 16.35 26.06 -11.46
N SER A 555 17.51 25.98 -10.82
CA SER A 555 18.51 24.92 -11.06
C SER A 555 18.31 23.77 -10.08
N PHE A 556 18.70 22.56 -10.51
CA PHE A 556 18.61 21.34 -9.72
C PHE A 556 19.86 20.49 -9.84
N LEU A 557 20.25 19.92 -8.70
CA LEU A 557 21.34 18.98 -8.57
C LEU A 557 20.90 17.84 -7.66
N THR A 558 21.18 16.61 -8.06
CA THR A 558 21.00 15.42 -7.23
C THR A 558 22.18 14.48 -7.41
N GLU A 559 22.53 13.72 -6.36
CA GLU A 559 23.57 12.69 -6.38
C GLU A 559 23.14 11.47 -5.55
N GLN A 560 23.42 10.26 -6.03
CA GLN A 560 23.29 9.03 -5.28
C GLN A 560 24.45 8.90 -4.27
N ILE A 561 24.21 9.33 -3.03
CA ILE A 561 25.20 9.34 -1.96
C ILE A 561 25.33 8.00 -1.21
N SER A 562 24.35 7.10 -1.35
CA SER A 562 24.47 5.71 -0.87
C SER A 562 23.69 4.76 -1.75
N HIS A 563 24.24 3.58 -2.03
CA HIS A 563 23.56 2.54 -2.81
C HIS A 563 22.85 1.51 -1.90
N HIS A 564 23.39 1.22 -0.71
CA HIS A 564 22.85 0.24 0.23
C HIS A 564 22.75 0.81 1.66
N PRO A 565 21.57 1.32 2.08
CA PRO A 565 20.33 1.48 1.30
C PRO A 565 20.43 2.57 0.22
N PRO A 566 19.53 2.60 -0.78
CA PRO A 566 19.56 3.62 -1.82
C PRO A 566 19.12 4.98 -1.26
N VAL A 567 20.02 5.96 -1.32
CA VAL A 567 19.82 7.32 -0.81
C VAL A 567 20.37 8.31 -1.82
N SER A 568 19.56 9.28 -2.23
CA SER A 568 20.00 10.42 -3.05
C SER A 568 19.84 11.72 -2.26
N ALA A 569 20.86 12.58 -2.29
CA ALA A 569 20.74 13.96 -1.81
C ALA A 569 20.40 14.86 -2.99
N TYR A 570 19.55 15.86 -2.76
CA TYR A 570 19.16 16.80 -3.81
C TYR A 570 19.06 18.24 -3.32
N TRP A 571 19.18 19.16 -4.26
CA TRP A 571 19.09 20.60 -4.05
C TRP A 571 18.47 21.30 -5.26
N TYR A 572 17.54 22.20 -5.00
CA TYR A 572 16.96 23.15 -5.95
C TYR A 572 17.35 24.56 -5.53
N SER A 573 17.76 25.39 -6.48
CA SER A 573 18.08 26.79 -6.22
C SER A 573 17.29 27.70 -7.15
N ALA A 574 16.59 28.68 -6.57
CA ALA A 574 15.88 29.73 -7.29
C ALA A 574 16.31 31.10 -6.73
N PRO A 575 17.50 31.60 -7.13
CA PRO A 575 18.08 32.82 -6.55
C PRO A 575 17.22 34.07 -6.75
N ASP A 576 16.53 34.18 -7.89
CA ASP A 576 15.69 35.34 -8.22
C ASP A 576 14.52 35.54 -7.24
N CYS A 577 14.08 34.46 -6.59
CA CYS A 577 13.02 34.47 -5.59
C CYS A 577 13.54 34.07 -4.20
N GLN A 578 14.86 34.08 -3.99
CA GLN A 578 15.53 33.76 -2.71
C GLN A 578 15.04 32.44 -2.08
N THR A 579 14.68 31.46 -2.91
CA THR A 579 14.07 30.20 -2.50
C THR A 579 15.00 29.04 -2.82
N GLU A 580 15.20 28.14 -1.87
CA GLU A 580 15.89 26.87 -2.08
C GLU A 580 15.05 25.71 -1.58
N ILE A 581 15.21 24.54 -2.19
CA ILE A 581 14.66 23.29 -1.65
C ILE A 581 15.77 22.28 -1.54
N TYR A 582 15.84 21.57 -0.43
CA TYR A 582 16.76 20.46 -0.27
C TYR A 582 16.14 19.34 0.55
N GLY A 583 16.74 18.17 0.44
CA GLY A 583 16.31 16.99 1.16
C GLY A 583 17.03 15.75 0.69
N VAL A 584 16.59 14.63 1.24
CA VAL A 584 17.14 13.32 0.92
C VAL A 584 16.03 12.39 0.49
N ASP A 585 16.22 11.76 -0.66
CA ASP A 585 15.33 10.73 -1.18
C ASP A 585 15.82 9.35 -0.75
N GLN A 586 15.06 8.75 0.14
CA GLN A 586 15.11 7.34 0.48
C GLN A 586 13.68 6.80 0.44
N VAL A 587 13.46 5.75 -0.34
CA VAL A 587 12.15 5.10 -0.47
C VAL A 587 12.16 3.75 0.22
N SER A 588 11.13 3.49 1.03
CA SER A 588 10.84 2.17 1.58
C SER A 588 9.57 1.63 0.92
N ALA A 589 9.72 0.56 0.14
CA ALA A 589 8.60 -0.13 -0.48
C ALA A 589 8.24 -1.38 0.34
N LYS A 590 6.97 -1.52 0.71
CA LYS A 590 6.43 -2.67 1.44
C LYS A 590 5.23 -3.24 0.70
N ILE A 591 5.12 -4.56 0.62
CA ILE A 591 3.94 -5.17 0.01
C ILE A 591 2.82 -5.22 1.04
N SER A 592 1.63 -4.75 0.63
CA SER A 592 0.43 -4.72 1.45
C SER A 592 -0.72 -5.36 0.68
N GLY A 593 -0.99 -6.64 0.97
CA GLY A 593 -1.99 -7.43 0.26
C GLY A 593 -1.68 -7.53 -1.24
N THR A 594 -2.51 -6.88 -2.06
CA THR A 594 -2.41 -6.90 -3.54
C THR A 594 -1.82 -5.61 -4.11
N SER A 595 -1.28 -4.75 -3.26
CA SER A 595 -0.74 -3.44 -3.60
C SER A 595 0.68 -3.27 -3.05
N ILE A 596 1.45 -2.34 -3.62
CA ILE A 596 2.77 -1.94 -3.08
C ILE A 596 2.58 -0.64 -2.32
N LYS A 597 2.82 -0.64 -1.01
CA LYS A 597 2.88 0.54 -0.15
C LYS A 597 4.27 1.16 -0.25
N VAL A 598 4.38 2.37 -0.77
CA VAL A 598 5.61 3.14 -0.91
C VAL A 598 5.58 4.27 0.10
N GLN A 599 6.56 4.31 0.99
CA GLN A 599 6.64 5.28 2.08
C GLN A 599 8.07 5.84 2.20
N PRO A 600 8.26 7.00 2.86
CA PRO A 600 9.59 7.53 3.14
C PRO A 600 10.45 6.53 3.96
N GLY A 601 11.72 6.42 3.59
CA GLY A 601 12.73 5.69 4.37
C GLY A 601 13.19 6.48 5.59
N GLU A 602 14.03 5.87 6.43
CA GLU A 602 14.48 6.45 7.70
C GLU A 602 15.20 7.80 7.55
N ARG A 603 16.00 7.96 6.49
CA ARG A 603 16.74 9.19 6.15
C ARG A 603 15.92 10.21 5.36
N ASN A 604 14.78 9.81 4.79
CA ASN A 604 13.89 10.74 4.12
C ASN A 604 12.99 11.43 5.16
N LYS A 605 13.36 12.65 5.54
CA LYS A 605 12.60 13.46 6.49
C LYS A 605 11.56 14.35 5.83
N GLY A 606 11.45 14.41 4.50
CA GLY A 606 10.60 15.37 3.78
C GLY A 606 11.40 16.32 2.89
N LEU A 607 10.73 17.38 2.43
CA LEU A 607 11.35 18.50 1.73
C LEU A 607 11.53 19.68 2.68
N PHE A 608 12.64 20.39 2.56
CA PHE A 608 12.89 21.63 3.29
C PHE A 608 12.94 22.78 2.29
N VAL A 609 11.95 23.66 2.31
CA VAL A 609 11.88 24.85 1.46
C VAL A 609 12.36 26.05 2.28
N ASN A 610 13.53 26.58 1.94
CA ASN A 610 14.17 27.68 2.65
C ASN A 610 13.96 29.00 1.91
N LEU A 611 13.33 29.98 2.58
CA LEU A 611 13.15 31.35 2.11
C LEU A 611 14.22 32.22 2.76
N LYS A 612 15.31 32.48 2.04
CA LYS A 612 16.55 33.04 2.61
C LYS A 612 16.39 34.44 3.19
N ASP A 613 15.71 35.30 2.45
CA ASP A 613 15.45 36.69 2.80
C ASP A 613 14.51 36.83 4.00
N ARG A 614 13.61 35.85 4.18
CA ARG A 614 12.67 35.80 5.31
C ARG A 614 13.21 35.04 6.51
N GLN A 615 14.26 34.23 6.36
CA GLN A 615 14.72 33.29 7.38
C GLN A 615 13.59 32.35 7.86
N GLU A 616 12.79 31.88 6.91
CA GLU A 616 11.70 30.91 7.12
C GLU A 616 12.01 29.62 6.38
N GLU A 617 11.85 28.48 7.05
CA GLU A 617 12.00 27.15 6.46
C GLU A 617 10.70 26.36 6.61
N TYR A 618 10.13 25.95 5.48
CA TYR A 618 8.95 25.11 5.42
C TYR A 618 9.39 23.65 5.30
N HIS A 619 9.03 22.85 6.29
CA HIS A 619 9.25 21.41 6.30
C HIS A 619 7.98 20.70 5.82
N ILE A 620 8.06 20.03 4.67
CA ILE A 620 6.94 19.33 4.01
C ILE A 620 7.15 17.83 4.14
N SER A 621 6.30 17.13 4.89
CA SER A 621 6.36 15.68 5.02
C SER A 621 5.72 14.95 3.83
N HIS A 622 6.31 13.81 3.47
CA HIS A 622 5.81 12.97 2.39
C HIS A 622 4.68 12.04 2.88
N PRO A 623 3.60 11.92 2.10
CA PRO A 623 2.55 10.96 2.39
C PRO A 623 2.98 9.54 1.95
N THR A 624 2.19 8.54 2.31
CA THR A 624 2.35 7.19 1.76
C THR A 624 1.65 7.11 0.40
N ALA A 625 2.27 6.47 -0.59
CA ALA A 625 1.59 6.04 -1.81
C ALA A 625 1.27 4.54 -1.79
N LEU A 626 0.13 4.15 -2.33
CA LEU A 626 -0.28 2.77 -2.56
C LEU A 626 -0.40 2.55 -4.08
N VAL A 627 0.43 1.66 -4.62
CA VAL A 627 0.34 1.20 -6.00
C VAL A 627 -0.67 0.07 -6.06
N SER A 628 -1.86 0.36 -6.56
CA SER A 628 -3.00 -0.55 -6.60
C SER A 628 -3.35 -0.98 -8.02
N GLY A 629 -4.30 -1.92 -8.14
CA GLY A 629 -4.79 -2.40 -9.44
C GLY A 629 -3.89 -3.43 -10.12
N ILE A 630 -2.79 -3.84 -9.49
CA ILE A 630 -1.80 -4.73 -10.09
C ILE A 630 -2.41 -6.06 -10.53
N LEU A 631 -3.31 -6.67 -9.75
CA LEU A 631 -3.98 -7.93 -10.11
C LEU A 631 -5.02 -7.82 -11.24
N ARG A 632 -5.38 -6.59 -11.66
CA ARG A 632 -6.34 -6.33 -12.74
C ARG A 632 -5.65 -6.14 -14.10
N GLY A 633 -4.33 -6.30 -14.17
CA GLY A 633 -3.52 -6.08 -15.38
C GLY A 633 -2.68 -4.79 -15.29
N LEU A 634 -1.61 -4.72 -16.09
CA LEU A 634 -0.70 -3.56 -16.13
C LEU A 634 -1.40 -2.27 -16.54
N SER A 635 -2.37 -2.37 -17.44
CA SER A 635 -3.21 -1.24 -17.88
C SER A 635 -4.13 -0.69 -16.79
N SER A 636 -4.28 -1.40 -15.66
CA SER A 636 -5.14 -1.03 -14.53
C SER A 636 -4.35 -0.56 -13.29
N ILE A 637 -3.03 -0.36 -13.40
CA ILE A 637 -2.19 0.09 -12.27
C ILE A 637 -2.37 1.59 -12.04
N TYR A 638 -2.62 1.99 -10.79
CA TYR A 638 -2.76 3.39 -10.42
C TYR A 638 -2.23 3.68 -9.02
N ALA A 639 -1.85 4.94 -8.79
CA ALA A 639 -1.40 5.42 -7.49
C ALA A 639 -2.60 5.93 -6.71
N VAL A 640 -2.64 5.57 -5.42
CA VAL A 640 -3.46 6.20 -4.41
C VAL A 640 -2.54 6.83 -3.39
N ILE A 641 -2.67 8.14 -3.14
CA ILE A 641 -2.00 8.76 -2.01
C ILE A 641 -2.85 8.54 -0.76
N CYS A 642 -2.20 8.13 0.33
CA CYS A 642 -2.80 7.76 1.60
C CYS A 642 -2.14 8.54 2.74
N ASP A 643 -2.69 8.37 3.95
CA ASP A 643 -2.22 9.04 5.16
C ASP A 643 -2.32 10.57 5.07
N SER A 644 -1.37 11.29 5.65
CA SER A 644 -1.38 12.74 5.70
C SER A 644 -0.01 13.31 5.33
N SER A 645 0.00 14.44 4.64
CA SER A 645 1.15 15.34 4.54
C SER A 645 0.99 16.47 5.54
N VAL A 646 2.09 16.88 6.14
CA VAL A 646 2.14 17.99 7.10
C VAL A 646 3.15 19.01 6.59
N ILE A 647 2.78 20.29 6.65
CA ILE A 647 3.69 21.40 6.40
C ILE A 647 3.86 22.20 7.68
N GLU A 648 5.10 22.34 8.12
CA GLU A 648 5.49 23.09 9.31
C GLU A 648 6.43 24.23 8.92
N VAL A 649 6.26 25.40 9.53
CA VAL A 649 7.17 26.53 9.31
C VAL A 649 8.03 26.73 10.56
N ASN A 650 9.34 26.81 10.36
CA ASN A 650 10.32 27.06 11.40
C ASN A 650 11.22 28.22 10.98
N GLY A 651 11.78 28.95 11.94
CA GLY A 651 12.75 30.00 11.67
C GLY A 651 12.69 31.15 12.67
N PRO A 652 13.74 31.99 12.74
CA PRO A 652 13.80 33.12 13.66
C PRO A 652 12.64 34.12 13.51
N ASN A 653 12.13 34.29 12.29
CA ASN A 653 11.13 35.32 11.95
C ASN A 653 9.68 34.80 11.92
N VAL A 654 9.45 33.51 12.21
CA VAL A 654 8.10 32.92 12.25
C VAL A 654 7.29 33.42 13.45
N GLY A 655 7.96 33.86 14.51
CA GLY A 655 7.35 34.34 15.75
C GLY A 655 6.75 33.22 16.63
N ASP A 656 6.01 33.61 17.66
CA ASP A 656 5.51 32.70 18.70
C ASP A 656 4.30 31.84 18.27
N ASN A 657 3.69 32.15 17.11
CA ASN A 657 2.48 31.51 16.61
C ASN A 657 2.70 30.83 15.25
N PRO A 658 3.56 29.81 15.16
CA PRO A 658 3.90 29.19 13.87
C PRO A 658 2.68 28.55 13.23
N LEU A 659 2.56 28.71 11.91
CA LEU A 659 1.52 28.04 11.14
C LEU A 659 1.88 26.58 10.87
N ARG A 660 0.86 25.74 10.86
CA ARG A 660 0.95 24.34 10.49
C ARG A 660 -0.22 23.96 9.62
N LEU A 661 0.03 23.19 8.57
CA LEU A 661 -0.97 22.66 7.66
C LEU A 661 -0.96 21.13 7.72
N ILE A 662 -2.12 20.53 7.89
CA ILE A 662 -2.34 19.09 7.69
C ILE A 662 -3.14 18.92 6.41
N ILE A 663 -2.65 18.08 5.49
CA ILE A 663 -3.33 17.62 4.29
C ILE A 663 -3.61 16.11 4.50
N GLU A 664 -4.87 15.75 4.71
CA GLU A 664 -5.30 14.36 4.90
C GLU A 664 -5.89 13.80 3.60
N TYR A 665 -5.24 12.78 3.05
CA TYR A 665 -5.72 12.05 1.89
C TYR A 665 -6.74 11.00 2.34
N LYS A 666 -7.96 11.06 1.79
CA LYS A 666 -9.03 10.16 2.20
C LYS A 666 -8.85 8.79 1.57
N GLU A 667 -9.05 7.76 2.40
CA GLU A 667 -9.01 6.38 1.96
C GLU A 667 -10.09 6.09 0.92
N GLU A 668 -9.68 5.38 -0.13
CA GLU A 668 -10.57 4.97 -1.21
C GLU A 668 -11.45 3.81 -0.74
N SER A 669 -12.76 3.89 -1.00
CA SER A 669 -13.64 2.74 -0.84
C SER A 669 -13.34 1.70 -1.92
N TRP A 670 -13.21 0.43 -1.51
CA TRP A 670 -12.98 -0.68 -2.44
C TRP A 670 -14.15 -0.93 -3.41
N ILE A 671 -15.33 -0.37 -3.12
CA ILE A 671 -16.54 -0.44 -3.94
C ILE A 671 -16.84 0.96 -4.49
N GLY A 672 -16.84 1.10 -5.81
CA GLY A 672 -17.13 2.35 -6.52
C GLY A 672 -15.95 2.87 -7.33
N LYS A 673 -16.13 4.02 -8.00
CA LYS A 673 -15.02 4.73 -8.65
C LYS A 673 -14.18 5.43 -7.58
N PRO A 674 -12.83 5.38 -7.66
CA PRO A 674 -11.97 6.15 -6.78
C PRO A 674 -12.31 7.65 -6.84
N ARG A 675 -12.31 8.33 -5.70
CA ARG A 675 -12.71 9.74 -5.58
C ARG A 675 -11.54 10.69 -5.38
N PHE A 676 -10.38 10.18 -4.96
CA PHE A 676 -9.12 10.89 -4.77
C PHE A 676 -9.27 12.12 -3.89
N LEU A 677 -10.10 12.01 -2.86
CA LEU A 677 -10.50 13.14 -2.02
C LEU A 677 -9.37 13.55 -1.07
N VAL A 678 -9.27 14.85 -0.84
CA VAL A 678 -8.36 15.45 0.12
C VAL A 678 -9.10 16.47 0.99
N GLU A 679 -8.75 16.52 2.26
CA GLU A 679 -9.15 17.58 3.19
C GLU A 679 -7.90 18.15 3.84
N GLY A 680 -7.85 19.46 4.09
CA GLY A 680 -6.74 20.07 4.81
C GLY A 680 -7.17 21.21 5.72
N VAL A 681 -6.35 21.49 6.73
CA VAL A 681 -6.57 22.58 7.69
C VAL A 681 -5.27 23.29 8.02
N ILE A 682 -5.30 24.61 7.99
CA ILE A 682 -4.22 25.49 8.46
C ILE A 682 -4.61 26.03 9.84
N TYR A 683 -3.68 25.97 10.80
CA TYR A 683 -3.89 26.41 12.17
C TYR A 683 -2.57 26.88 12.81
N HIS A 684 -2.64 27.53 13.97
CA HIS A 684 -1.44 27.87 14.75
C HIS A 684 -1.01 26.70 15.64
N ALA A 685 0.25 26.29 15.54
CA ALA A 685 0.84 25.19 16.33
C ALA A 685 1.58 25.71 17.58
N THR A 686 0.85 26.33 18.49
CA THR A 686 1.40 27.00 19.68
C THR A 686 1.75 26.06 20.84
N THR A 687 1.10 24.90 20.93
CA THR A 687 1.34 23.91 22.01
C THR A 687 2.12 22.70 21.49
N GLU A 688 2.84 22.00 22.38
CA GLU A 688 3.50 20.73 22.02
C GLU A 688 2.50 19.71 21.45
N GLU A 689 1.31 19.62 22.02
CA GLU A 689 0.25 18.73 21.53
C GLU A 689 -0.16 19.09 20.09
N SER A 690 -0.38 20.38 19.80
CA SER A 690 -0.79 20.85 18.48
C SER A 690 0.25 20.57 17.38
N ARG A 691 1.53 20.39 17.76
CA ARG A 691 2.66 20.01 16.90
C ARG A 691 2.74 18.49 16.65
N THR A 692 1.94 17.68 17.34
CA THR A 692 1.88 16.22 17.11
C THR A 692 0.69 15.77 16.27
N TRP A 693 -0.28 16.67 16.01
CA TRP A 693 -1.47 16.33 15.23
C TRP A 693 -1.12 16.02 13.77
N THR A 694 -1.75 14.99 13.22
CA THR A 694 -1.54 14.52 11.84
C THR A 694 -2.85 14.30 11.09
N LYS A 695 -4.00 14.49 11.75
CA LYS A 695 -5.33 14.35 11.16
C LYS A 695 -6.12 15.63 11.31
N VAL A 696 -6.91 15.96 10.28
CA VAL A 696 -7.75 17.18 10.23
C VAL A 696 -8.68 17.26 11.45
N LYS A 697 -9.21 16.12 11.88
CA LYS A 697 -10.15 16.02 13.00
C LYS A 697 -9.55 16.31 14.38
N GLN A 698 -8.23 16.32 14.50
CA GLN A 698 -7.55 16.65 15.77
C GLN A 698 -7.51 18.16 16.01
N VAL A 699 -7.65 18.97 14.95
CA VAL A 699 -7.61 20.43 15.04
C VAL A 699 -8.98 20.97 15.50
N PRO A 700 -9.06 21.67 16.64
CA PRO A 700 -10.29 22.33 17.07
C PRO A 700 -10.77 23.37 16.06
N ARG A 701 -12.08 23.44 15.81
CA ARG A 701 -12.66 24.30 14.75
C ARG A 701 -12.37 25.78 14.94
N ASP A 702 -12.28 26.22 16.19
CA ASP A 702 -11.96 27.59 16.60
C ASP A 702 -10.49 27.96 16.35
N GLN A 703 -9.62 26.98 16.11
CA GLN A 703 -8.19 27.19 15.79
C GLN A 703 -7.90 27.12 14.28
N VAL A 704 -8.91 26.80 13.46
CA VAL A 704 -8.75 26.69 12.01
C VAL A 704 -8.74 28.08 11.37
N LEU A 705 -7.66 28.39 10.66
CA LEU A 705 -7.46 29.64 9.92
C LEU A 705 -7.87 29.51 8.45
N ALA A 706 -7.71 28.32 7.87
CA ALA A 706 -8.20 28.02 6.53
C ALA A 706 -8.43 26.52 6.36
N THR A 707 -9.38 26.17 5.50
CA THR A 707 -9.68 24.78 5.11
C THR A 707 -9.36 24.57 3.64
N LEU A 708 -8.87 23.37 3.30
CA LEU A 708 -8.66 22.92 1.92
C LEU A 708 -9.57 21.72 1.68
N GLU A 709 -10.21 21.65 0.51
CA GLU A 709 -11.00 20.47 0.11
C GLU A 709 -11.02 20.29 -1.39
N GLY A 710 -11.18 19.04 -1.83
CA GLY A 710 -11.33 18.72 -3.25
C GLY A 710 -10.74 17.37 -3.59
N THR A 711 -10.15 17.28 -4.78
CA THR A 711 -9.58 16.04 -5.30
C THR A 711 -8.15 16.29 -5.77
N TRP A 712 -7.19 15.49 -5.28
CA TRP A 712 -5.77 15.60 -5.66
C TRP A 712 -5.46 15.15 -7.10
N ARG A 713 -6.49 14.80 -7.88
CA ARG A 713 -6.41 14.57 -9.33
C ARG A 713 -7.08 15.63 -10.20
N THR A 714 -7.91 16.50 -9.61
CA THR A 714 -8.66 17.50 -10.37
C THR A 714 -8.50 18.85 -9.70
N LYS A 715 -9.53 19.34 -9.02
CA LYS A 715 -9.56 20.67 -8.43
C LYS A 715 -9.49 20.61 -6.93
N ILE A 716 -8.73 21.53 -6.35
CA ILE A 716 -8.63 21.74 -4.92
C ILE A 716 -9.01 23.19 -4.65
N TYR A 717 -9.85 23.39 -3.65
CA TYR A 717 -10.34 24.68 -3.21
C TYR A 717 -9.87 24.96 -1.80
N TYR A 718 -9.81 26.25 -1.45
CA TYR A 718 -9.56 26.68 -0.09
C TYR A 718 -10.57 27.73 0.35
N LYS A 719 -10.67 27.91 1.67
CA LYS A 719 -11.53 28.90 2.30
C LYS A 719 -10.86 29.41 3.58
N LYS A 720 -10.61 30.70 3.70
CA LYS A 720 -10.08 31.30 4.94
C LYS A 720 -11.21 31.45 5.97
N ALA A 721 -10.86 31.45 7.25
CA ALA A 721 -11.80 31.66 8.33
C ALA A 721 -12.49 33.03 8.19
N GLY A 722 -13.82 33.04 8.27
CA GLY A 722 -14.62 34.26 8.12
C GLY A 722 -14.98 34.64 6.69
N GLU A 723 -14.43 33.98 5.66
CA GLU A 723 -14.92 34.13 4.29
C GLU A 723 -16.20 33.29 4.09
N ASP A 724 -17.08 33.70 3.17
CA ASP A 724 -18.28 32.93 2.81
C ASP A 724 -18.07 32.05 1.58
N GLU A 725 -17.26 32.50 0.62
CA GLU A 725 -17.01 31.84 -0.66
C GLU A 725 -15.71 31.02 -0.63
N GLN A 726 -15.69 29.91 -1.38
CA GLN A 726 -14.48 29.12 -1.62
C GLN A 726 -13.75 29.64 -2.86
N LYS A 727 -12.42 29.61 -2.81
CA LYS A 727 -11.55 30.03 -3.93
C LYS A 727 -10.79 28.82 -4.48
N LEU A 728 -10.53 28.81 -5.79
CA LEU A 728 -9.74 27.76 -6.41
C LEU A 728 -8.27 27.87 -5.97
N LEU A 729 -7.73 26.82 -5.34
CA LEU A 729 -6.32 26.74 -4.99
C LEU A 729 -5.47 26.35 -6.21
N ILE A 730 -5.88 25.27 -6.89
CA ILE A 730 -5.22 24.70 -8.05
C ILE A 730 -6.15 23.77 -8.84
N ASP A 731 -6.05 23.80 -10.16
CA ASP A 731 -6.70 22.86 -11.08
C ASP A 731 -5.64 21.95 -11.72
N LEU A 732 -5.44 20.76 -11.15
CA LEU A 732 -4.51 19.74 -11.62
C LEU A 732 -5.01 19.01 -12.89
N GLU A 733 -6.31 19.07 -13.19
CA GLU A 733 -6.89 18.43 -14.37
C GLU A 733 -6.48 19.14 -15.67
N ASN A 734 -6.19 20.44 -15.59
CA ASN A 734 -5.80 21.27 -16.74
C ASN A 734 -4.34 21.79 -16.69
N LEU A 735 -3.59 21.50 -15.64
CA LEU A 735 -2.20 21.93 -15.49
C LEU A 735 -1.20 21.10 -16.31
N ASP A 736 -0.35 21.73 -17.10
CA ASP A 736 0.74 21.06 -17.85
C ASP A 736 2.06 21.11 -17.06
N LEU A 737 2.91 20.08 -17.20
CA LEU A 737 4.24 20.03 -16.59
C LEU A 737 5.15 21.15 -17.15
N THR A 738 5.94 21.79 -16.30
CA THR A 738 6.98 22.73 -16.79
C THR A 738 8.10 21.93 -17.48
N PRO A 739 8.42 22.21 -18.77
CA PRO A 739 9.55 21.59 -19.44
C PRO A 739 10.86 21.92 -18.72
N LYS A 740 11.76 20.93 -18.63
CA LYS A 740 13.11 21.11 -18.10
C LYS A 740 14.14 21.18 -19.22
N TYR A 741 15.21 21.90 -18.95
CA TYR A 741 16.41 21.97 -19.76
C TYR A 741 17.49 21.10 -19.15
N VAL A 742 18.12 20.31 -20.01
CA VAL A 742 19.20 19.39 -19.65
C VAL A 742 20.22 19.48 -20.77
N ARG A 743 21.49 19.61 -20.40
CA ARG A 743 22.60 19.68 -21.35
C ARG A 743 22.62 18.47 -22.29
N ASP A 744 23.16 18.66 -23.49
CA ASP A 744 23.37 17.57 -24.45
C ASP A 744 24.30 16.48 -23.88
N LEU A 745 24.17 15.25 -24.37
CA LEU A 745 24.90 14.07 -23.85
C LEU A 745 26.43 14.20 -23.93
N ASP A 746 26.94 14.93 -24.93
CA ASP A 746 28.37 15.21 -25.12
C ASP A 746 28.92 16.21 -24.10
N LYS A 747 28.05 17.08 -23.57
CA LYS A 747 28.38 18.08 -22.53
C LYS A 747 28.15 17.56 -21.11
N GLN A 748 27.73 16.29 -20.95
CA GLN A 748 27.46 15.65 -19.67
C GLN A 748 28.65 14.84 -19.15
N ASP A 749 28.84 14.85 -17.83
CA ASP A 749 29.84 14.04 -17.15
C ASP A 749 29.51 12.53 -17.25
N ASP A 750 30.50 11.64 -17.15
CA ASP A 750 30.31 10.19 -17.35
C ASP A 750 29.34 9.54 -16.35
N LEU A 751 29.20 10.14 -15.16
CA LEU A 751 28.26 9.71 -14.13
C LEU A 751 26.94 10.50 -14.14
N GLU A 752 26.69 11.34 -15.14
CA GLU A 752 25.38 11.96 -15.31
C GLU A 752 24.35 10.93 -15.80
N SER A 753 23.17 10.94 -15.17
CA SER A 753 22.14 9.90 -15.31
C SER A 753 21.77 9.57 -16.76
N ARG A 754 21.61 10.56 -17.64
CA ARG A 754 21.27 10.29 -19.05
C ARG A 754 22.39 9.60 -19.81
N LYS A 755 23.65 9.88 -19.47
CA LYS A 755 24.83 9.27 -20.09
C LYS A 755 25.06 7.85 -19.59
N VAL A 756 24.93 7.63 -18.28
CA VAL A 756 24.98 6.29 -17.65
C VAL A 756 23.95 5.36 -18.27
N TRP A 757 22.70 5.82 -18.42
CA TRP A 757 21.58 5.01 -18.87
C TRP A 757 21.29 5.11 -20.38
N GLU A 758 22.12 5.79 -21.18
CA GLU A 758 21.92 5.95 -22.63
C GLU A 758 21.74 4.60 -23.34
N PRO A 759 22.60 3.59 -23.13
CA PRO A 759 22.50 2.35 -23.90
C PRO A 759 21.21 1.58 -23.61
N VAL A 760 20.77 1.62 -22.35
CA VAL A 760 19.51 1.01 -21.90
C VAL A 760 18.31 1.78 -22.45
N THR A 761 18.37 3.11 -22.40
CA THR A 761 17.31 4.01 -22.88
C THR A 761 17.10 3.84 -24.37
N ARG A 762 18.18 3.88 -25.16
CA ARG A 762 18.14 3.70 -26.61
C ARG A 762 17.52 2.36 -26.99
N ALA A 763 17.96 1.27 -26.37
CA ALA A 763 17.41 -0.06 -26.62
C ALA A 763 15.92 -0.18 -26.23
N ILE A 764 15.48 0.45 -25.13
CA ILE A 764 14.05 0.49 -24.77
C ILE A 764 13.23 1.27 -25.81
N LEU A 765 13.73 2.41 -26.30
CA LEU A 765 13.06 3.23 -27.31
C LEU A 765 12.96 2.51 -28.67
N GLU A 766 13.99 1.74 -29.03
CA GLU A 766 14.02 0.86 -30.20
C GLU A 766 13.17 -0.42 -30.01
N LYS A 767 12.60 -0.62 -28.82
CA LYS A 767 11.85 -1.81 -28.39
C LYS A 767 12.68 -3.11 -28.39
N ASP A 768 14.01 -3.00 -28.37
CA ASP A 768 14.92 -4.12 -28.15
C ASP A 768 15.14 -4.36 -26.65
N TYR A 769 14.16 -5.03 -26.04
CA TYR A 769 14.21 -5.33 -24.61
C TYR A 769 15.30 -6.33 -24.21
N THR A 770 15.79 -7.12 -25.16
CA THR A 770 16.89 -8.06 -24.95
C THR A 770 18.19 -7.29 -24.79
N GLU A 771 18.47 -6.37 -25.71
CA GLU A 771 19.65 -5.51 -25.62
C GLU A 771 19.58 -4.57 -24.42
N ALA A 772 18.42 -3.99 -24.13
CA ALA A 772 18.22 -3.17 -22.93
C ALA A 772 18.55 -3.93 -21.63
N THR A 773 18.21 -5.22 -21.57
CA THR A 773 18.52 -6.06 -20.40
C THR A 773 20.02 -6.34 -20.30
N LYS A 774 20.71 -6.62 -21.42
CA LYS A 774 22.16 -6.81 -21.43
C LYS A 774 22.90 -5.53 -21.03
N ALA A 775 22.57 -4.39 -21.64
CA ALA A 775 23.15 -3.10 -21.32
C ALA A 775 22.98 -2.76 -19.82
N LYS A 776 21.79 -3.02 -19.26
CA LYS A 776 21.53 -2.85 -17.83
C LYS A 776 22.41 -3.75 -16.96
N GLN A 777 22.58 -5.01 -17.33
CA GLN A 777 23.44 -5.95 -16.59
C GLN A 777 24.91 -5.53 -16.61
N VAL A 778 25.39 -4.98 -17.73
CA VAL A 778 26.76 -4.47 -17.85
C VAL A 778 26.99 -3.31 -16.87
N ILE A 779 26.09 -2.33 -16.84
CA ILE A 779 26.16 -1.20 -15.90
C ILE A 779 26.14 -1.69 -14.45
N GLU A 780 25.20 -2.59 -14.10
CA GLU A 780 25.07 -3.13 -12.75
C GLU A 780 26.28 -3.97 -12.32
N GLN A 781 26.87 -4.73 -13.24
CA GLN A 781 28.08 -5.52 -12.96
C GLN A 781 29.29 -4.63 -12.72
N HIS A 782 29.50 -3.62 -13.56
CA HIS A 782 30.59 -2.67 -13.40
C HIS A 782 30.56 -1.98 -12.02
N GLN A 783 29.37 -1.63 -11.55
CA GLN A 783 29.19 -1.05 -10.21
C GLN A 783 29.47 -2.03 -9.07
N ARG A 784 29.16 -3.32 -9.23
CA ARG A 784 29.56 -4.36 -8.28
C ARG A 784 31.07 -4.49 -8.21
N ASP A 785 31.74 -4.44 -9.35
CA ASP A 785 33.20 -4.55 -9.43
C ASP A 785 33.89 -3.36 -8.73
N LEU A 786 33.41 -2.14 -8.96
CA LEU A 786 33.90 -0.93 -8.26
C LEU A 786 33.66 -0.99 -6.75
N ALA A 787 32.52 -1.53 -6.30
CA ALA A 787 32.25 -1.71 -4.87
C ALA A 787 33.19 -2.74 -4.24
N ASN A 788 33.42 -3.87 -4.92
CA ASN A 788 34.36 -4.90 -4.48
C ASN A 788 35.80 -4.37 -4.39
N GLU A 789 36.21 -3.53 -5.34
CA GLU A 789 37.52 -2.90 -5.32
C GLU A 789 37.67 -1.96 -4.13
N ARG A 790 36.70 -1.06 -3.88
CA ARG A 790 36.69 -0.17 -2.71
C ARG A 790 36.80 -0.95 -1.40
N LYS A 791 36.06 -2.06 -1.29
CA LYS A 791 36.14 -2.97 -0.14
C LYS A 791 37.52 -3.59 0.00
N ARG A 792 38.12 -4.08 -1.10
CA ARG A 792 39.47 -4.66 -1.12
C ARG A 792 40.54 -3.65 -0.68
N THR A 793 40.40 -2.38 -1.07
CA THR A 793 41.35 -1.31 -0.73
C THR A 793 41.02 -0.60 0.57
N ASN A 794 39.93 -0.97 1.26
CA ASN A 794 39.39 -0.28 2.43
C ASN A 794 39.19 1.24 2.18
N ALA A 795 38.79 1.59 0.95
CA ALA A 795 38.55 2.97 0.53
C ALA A 795 37.06 3.31 0.68
N ALA A 796 36.76 4.38 1.40
CA ALA A 796 35.38 4.88 1.50
C ALA A 796 34.97 5.66 0.24
N TYR A 797 33.71 5.55 -0.17
CA TYR A 797 33.16 6.44 -1.18
C TYR A 797 33.09 7.87 -0.64
N GLN A 798 33.45 8.85 -1.47
CA GLN A 798 33.28 10.27 -1.18
C GLN A 798 32.32 10.87 -2.20
N SER A 799 31.28 11.54 -1.73
CA SER A 799 30.34 12.25 -2.60
C SER A 799 30.99 13.50 -3.18
N CYS A 800 30.69 13.79 -4.44
CA CYS A 800 31.27 14.93 -5.14
C CYS A 800 30.59 16.25 -4.74
N TYR A 801 29.25 16.23 -4.62
CA TYR A 801 28.44 17.43 -4.48
C TYR A 801 27.85 17.62 -3.08
N PHE A 802 27.80 16.56 -2.27
CA PHE A 802 27.19 16.59 -0.95
C PHE A 802 28.08 15.99 0.14
N GLU A 803 27.87 16.42 1.38
CA GLU A 803 28.42 15.72 2.55
C GLU A 803 27.56 14.50 2.90
N LEU A 804 28.19 13.39 3.30
CA LEU A 804 27.55 12.06 3.43
C LEU A 804 26.68 11.88 4.67
N ASP A 805 26.88 12.69 5.71
CA ASP A 805 26.14 12.57 6.98
C ASP A 805 24.99 13.58 7.04
N THR A 806 23.76 13.06 6.94
CA THR A 806 22.53 13.87 6.94
C THR A 806 21.50 13.26 7.89
N PRO A 807 21.79 13.13 9.20
CA PRO A 807 20.91 12.46 10.15
C PRO A 807 19.55 13.17 10.28
N ASP A 808 19.56 14.49 10.14
CA ASP A 808 18.36 15.34 10.14
C ASP A 808 17.63 15.38 8.78
N GLY A 809 18.13 14.64 7.77
CA GLY A 809 17.59 14.60 6.40
C GLY A 809 17.90 15.85 5.57
N LYS A 810 18.76 16.75 6.06
CA LYS A 810 19.20 17.97 5.36
C LYS A 810 20.60 17.77 4.79
N PRO A 811 20.76 17.72 3.46
CA PRO A 811 22.09 17.61 2.86
C PRO A 811 22.87 18.93 2.96
N ILE A 812 24.20 18.85 2.92
CA ILE A 812 25.10 20.00 2.86
C ILE A 812 25.82 19.96 1.52
N LEU A 813 25.80 21.08 0.78
CA LEU A 813 26.52 21.21 -0.49
C LEU A 813 28.02 21.40 -0.27
N THR A 814 28.82 20.63 -1.01
CA THR A 814 30.25 20.89 -1.15
C THR A 814 30.48 22.12 -2.05
N GLU A 815 31.72 22.63 -2.09
CA GLU A 815 32.09 23.70 -3.02
C GLU A 815 31.93 23.31 -4.50
N ASN A 816 32.09 22.01 -4.83
CA ASN A 816 31.80 21.52 -6.18
C ASN A 816 30.28 21.51 -6.45
N GLY A 817 29.46 21.15 -5.45
CA GLY A 817 28.00 21.19 -5.55
C GLY A 817 27.46 22.59 -5.79
N LYS A 818 27.99 23.59 -5.07
CA LYS A 818 27.64 25.01 -5.28
C LYS A 818 27.99 25.48 -6.69
N ARG A 819 29.22 25.20 -7.15
CA ARG A 819 29.68 25.54 -8.50
C ARG A 819 28.84 24.86 -9.60
N ALA A 820 28.42 23.61 -9.38
CA ALA A 820 27.56 22.89 -10.31
C ALA A 820 26.15 23.48 -10.41
N LEU A 821 25.56 23.92 -9.30
CA LEU A 821 24.26 24.60 -9.33
C LEU A 821 24.32 25.98 -9.99
N GLU A 822 25.41 26.72 -9.75
CA GLU A 822 25.65 28.03 -10.36
C GLU A 822 25.88 27.93 -11.85
N SER A 823 26.66 26.94 -12.32
CA SER A 823 26.87 26.72 -13.75
C SER A 823 25.57 26.37 -14.47
N GLU A 824 24.72 25.54 -13.87
CA GLU A 824 23.38 25.23 -14.39
C GLU A 824 22.47 26.45 -14.42
N LEU A 825 22.60 27.39 -13.48
CA LEU A 825 21.86 28.64 -13.48
C LEU A 825 22.31 29.54 -14.64
N LEU A 826 23.61 29.70 -14.83
CA LEU A 826 24.22 30.58 -15.84
C LEU A 826 24.12 30.03 -17.28
N ALA A 827 23.89 28.73 -17.46
CA ALA A 827 23.75 28.14 -18.79
C ALA A 827 22.52 28.70 -19.52
N ASP A 828 22.68 29.15 -20.76
CA ASP A 828 21.54 29.55 -21.58
C ASP A 828 20.63 28.36 -21.88
N PHE A 829 19.34 28.63 -22.02
CA PHE A 829 18.39 27.65 -22.51
C PHE A 829 18.53 27.52 -24.03
N GLU A 830 19.54 26.79 -24.50
CA GLU A 830 19.70 26.42 -25.92
C GLU A 830 18.76 25.29 -26.35
#